data_AF-A0A533W5X6-F1
#
_entry.id   AF-A0A533W5X6-F1
#
_cell.length_a   1.000
_cell.length_b   1.000
_cell.length_c   1.000
_cell.angle_alpha   90.00
_cell.angle_beta   90.00
_cell.angle_gamma   90.00
#
_symmetry.space_group_name_H-M   'P 1'
#
loop_
_entity.id
_entity.type
_entity.pdbx_description
1 polymer ?
#
loop_
_entity_poly.entity_id
_entity_poly.type
_entity_poly.pdbx_seq_one_letter_code
_entity_poly.pdbx_strand_id
1 'polypeptide(L)'
;MEEVVRADNLREKLALLTKPVSDLEEGMLISATYDGDLRVAVLKFYEPKTGQMRLWRDNTGHKPYCYTKLERRELEVVGRRNDVLRIEEAEKADLLSDSMIKVRKIVATDPLAIGGGQNSVRDQIRAWEADIKYFENYAYDYGLRMGTYYRISGGKVLPLKLDAPELVAKSLEEIFRRNPPEFGPYLREWAELLGQPLPDFKRIALDIEVANEENRVPDHDAADLPVIAVSFFNEYEKVVYLLERENREPVELSKAEYKTVLFHDEQTLLRATLSKMMEYPVVVTFNGDDFDLRYLKHRAERREIGIREEENPITLERVAATLKHGIHIDLYQFFRNRSIQVYAFSNKYTEHTLNGIAEVLLGKSKIEFEGNVGDLPLLELAGYCLNDAQLAYELTSMSGSVVMKLLLVLARIGKMPMNDVSRLGVSNWIRSMLFYEHRKINALIPRQDELSEKGGASSQAIIKGKKYKGGLVIEPKPGVYFDVSVLDFASLYPSLIKVQNLSYETVNCPHEECRKNVVPETTHWVCSRRKGVTSLVTGSLRDLRVSHYKPLSKIPTLGKEESDLYGIVSQGLKVILNACFSGDTELVTPEGIKNIKDFKVGDRVVSVNPESLEPEIDHLVDVQAFDYSGELYHFKDKRFVDLLVTPNHRFLTLDRRGGSRTGVAFRTAEEVYKGANMTIPKLKSPPASGASPRLSMLKTARALHADVHLFPNGRRLSSWFRTLEPELRSKIRSIGTVHKQRSKVNERWGSHYTLPSSEISEEDIDEVERAGGFALVSEKRSSKVPVRFDGERFAALCGWFVSEGSLYSTAPKEYPTGRRRGRSEGVLISQSYGRGNPRGLVYRGKIAGLLSGLGLRGRTDSKEKKYFKVASGILHEWTRSNCYSEGGDSHRASSKRIPRFVFTSVQTMRAFLESAYMGDGSAKQVCYSTTSESLAKDMVVLLSLLGAKSKIKWDNGIYRLTFKNVSSKLTHSGDQIHKYVTRYPYEGKVYCVTTARNHTVMAGRNGRFVQVG
;
A
#
# COMPACT_ATOMS: atom_id res chain seq x y z
N MET A 1 -56.55 -6.13 -10.44
CA MET A 1 -55.12 -5.80 -10.70
C MET A 1 -54.28 -7.06 -10.73
N GLU A 2 -54.40 -7.98 -9.76
CA GLU A 2 -53.72 -9.28 -9.83
C GLU A 2 -54.04 -10.08 -11.09
N GLU A 3 -55.30 -10.13 -11.52
CA GLU A 3 -55.66 -10.78 -12.79
C GLU A 3 -54.95 -10.14 -14.00
N VAL A 4 -54.70 -8.83 -13.96
CA VAL A 4 -53.94 -8.12 -15.00
C VAL A 4 -52.46 -8.49 -14.94
N VAL A 5 -51.89 -8.60 -13.74
CA VAL A 5 -50.48 -9.01 -13.54
C VAL A 5 -50.26 -10.48 -13.91
N ARG A 6 -51.24 -11.35 -13.61
CA ARG A 6 -51.21 -12.77 -14.02
C ARG A 6 -51.33 -12.92 -15.53
N ALA A 7 -52.09 -12.04 -16.19
CA ALA A 7 -52.17 -11.96 -17.64
C ALA A 7 -50.99 -11.21 -18.29
N ASP A 8 -50.17 -10.48 -17.52
CA ASP A 8 -49.03 -9.71 -18.02
C ASP A 8 -47.94 -10.64 -18.55
N ASN A 9 -47.62 -10.50 -19.83
CA ASN A 9 -46.64 -11.33 -20.52
C ASN A 9 -45.23 -10.73 -20.35
N LEU A 10 -44.60 -11.01 -19.21
CA LEU A 10 -43.26 -10.53 -18.88
C LEU A 10 -42.23 -10.86 -19.97
N ARG A 11 -42.33 -12.05 -20.58
CA ARG A 11 -41.43 -12.48 -21.66
C ARG A 11 -41.56 -11.57 -22.87
N GLU A 12 -42.78 -11.24 -23.29
CA GLU A 12 -43.03 -10.35 -24.43
C GLU A 12 -42.59 -8.92 -24.12
N LYS A 13 -42.88 -8.40 -22.92
CA LYS A 13 -42.42 -7.09 -22.46
C LYS A 13 -40.89 -6.99 -22.49
N LEU A 14 -40.20 -8.00 -21.95
CA LEU A 14 -38.74 -8.06 -21.93
C LEU A 14 -38.16 -8.21 -23.34
N ALA A 15 -38.78 -9.01 -24.20
CA ALA A 15 -38.38 -9.17 -25.59
C ALA A 15 -38.49 -7.85 -26.39
N LEU A 16 -39.53 -7.05 -26.13
CA LEU A 16 -39.69 -5.72 -26.73
C LEU A 16 -38.58 -4.76 -26.27
N LEU A 17 -38.27 -4.74 -24.97
CA LEU A 17 -37.26 -3.86 -24.39
C LEU A 17 -35.82 -4.25 -24.78
N THR A 18 -35.59 -5.53 -25.07
CA THR A 18 -34.27 -6.04 -25.49
C THR A 18 -34.13 -6.16 -27.00
N LYS A 19 -35.17 -5.78 -27.76
CA LYS A 19 -35.14 -5.76 -29.22
C LYS A 19 -34.07 -4.77 -29.69
N PRO A 20 -33.11 -5.21 -30.53
CA PRO A 20 -32.06 -4.32 -31.03
C PRO A 20 -32.65 -3.25 -31.94
N VAL A 21 -32.14 -2.03 -31.83
CA VAL A 21 -32.50 -0.92 -32.73
C VAL A 21 -31.61 -0.92 -33.98
N SER A 22 -32.21 -0.64 -35.13
CA SER A 22 -31.49 -0.35 -36.37
C SER A 22 -31.19 1.13 -36.55
N ASP A 23 -31.99 1.99 -35.92
CA ASP A 23 -31.91 3.44 -36.06
C ASP A 23 -32.18 4.11 -34.71
N LEU A 24 -31.38 5.13 -34.40
CA LEU A 24 -31.47 5.94 -33.19
C LEU A 24 -30.83 7.30 -33.47
N GLU A 25 -31.59 8.39 -33.45
CA GLU A 25 -31.06 9.71 -33.82
C GLU A 25 -29.92 10.17 -32.89
N GLU A 26 -30.11 9.94 -31.60
CA GLU A 26 -29.22 10.37 -30.52
C GLU A 26 -29.38 9.42 -29.31
N GLY A 27 -28.30 8.76 -28.91
CA GLY A 27 -28.25 7.92 -27.72
C GLY A 27 -26.86 7.90 -27.11
N MET A 28 -26.80 7.94 -25.78
CA MET A 28 -25.55 7.94 -25.04
C MET A 28 -25.14 6.51 -24.67
N LEU A 29 -23.99 6.04 -25.14
CA LEU A 29 -23.46 4.73 -24.80
C LEU A 29 -23.02 4.70 -23.33
N ILE A 30 -23.74 4.02 -22.45
CA ILE A 30 -23.39 4.00 -21.01
C ILE A 30 -22.97 2.63 -20.48
N SER A 31 -23.24 1.56 -21.23
CA SER A 31 -22.85 0.21 -20.85
C SER A 31 -22.72 -0.70 -22.07
N ALA A 32 -22.02 -1.82 -21.88
CA ALA A 32 -21.91 -2.89 -22.84
C ALA A 32 -21.84 -4.24 -22.11
N THR A 33 -22.31 -5.30 -22.76
CA THR A 33 -22.26 -6.67 -22.24
C THR A 33 -22.03 -7.67 -23.37
N TYR A 34 -22.03 -8.96 -23.05
CA TYR A 34 -21.92 -10.07 -23.99
C TYR A 34 -23.16 -10.96 -23.90
N ASP A 35 -23.79 -11.21 -25.04
CA ASP A 35 -24.89 -12.17 -25.17
C ASP A 35 -24.29 -13.56 -25.48
N GLY A 36 -24.41 -14.50 -24.55
CA GLY A 36 -23.81 -15.83 -24.64
C GLY A 36 -24.47 -16.75 -25.67
N ASP A 37 -25.79 -16.59 -25.86
CA ASP A 37 -26.57 -17.41 -26.79
C ASP A 37 -26.30 -16.99 -28.23
N LEU A 38 -26.32 -15.67 -28.47
CA LEU A 38 -26.05 -15.10 -29.79
C LEU A 38 -24.55 -14.96 -30.08
N ARG A 39 -23.71 -15.02 -29.05
CA ARG A 39 -22.25 -14.88 -29.10
C ARG A 39 -21.80 -13.56 -29.74
N VAL A 40 -22.41 -12.47 -29.30
CA VAL A 40 -22.19 -11.09 -29.81
C VAL A 40 -22.07 -10.08 -28.66
N ALA A 41 -21.41 -8.96 -28.92
CA ALA A 41 -21.42 -7.83 -28.00
C ALA A 41 -22.79 -7.13 -28.06
N VAL A 42 -23.24 -6.61 -26.92
CA VAL A 42 -24.48 -5.83 -26.81
C VAL A 42 -24.14 -4.47 -26.22
N LEU A 43 -24.44 -3.41 -26.95
CA LEU A 43 -24.26 -2.03 -26.52
C LEU A 43 -25.58 -1.48 -25.98
N LYS A 44 -25.51 -0.69 -24.90
CA LYS A 44 -26.68 -0.10 -24.23
C LYS A 44 -26.60 1.43 -24.30
N PHE A 45 -27.49 2.01 -25.08
CA PHE A 45 -27.59 3.45 -25.30
C PHE A 45 -28.77 4.03 -24.52
N TYR A 46 -28.51 4.98 -23.63
CA TYR A 46 -29.56 5.75 -22.98
C TYR A 46 -29.96 6.91 -23.88
N GLU A 47 -31.24 7.00 -24.24
CA GLU A 47 -31.82 8.07 -25.07
C GLU A 47 -32.39 9.18 -24.17
N PRO A 48 -31.72 10.33 -24.01
CA PRO A 48 -32.13 11.32 -23.00
C PRO A 48 -33.49 11.96 -23.28
N LYS A 49 -33.90 12.08 -24.56
CA LYS A 49 -35.20 12.64 -24.95
C LYS A 49 -36.39 11.81 -24.46
N THR A 50 -36.26 10.49 -24.47
CA THR A 50 -37.33 9.55 -24.11
C THR A 50 -37.15 8.95 -22.71
N GLY A 51 -35.93 9.03 -22.17
CA GLY A 51 -35.56 8.35 -20.93
C GLY A 51 -35.58 6.82 -21.05
N GLN A 52 -35.40 6.28 -22.26
CA GLN A 52 -35.42 4.83 -22.53
C GLN A 52 -34.00 4.28 -22.80
N MET A 53 -33.81 3.00 -22.53
CA MET A 53 -32.62 2.26 -22.96
C MET A 53 -32.87 1.65 -24.34
N ARG A 54 -31.91 1.81 -25.25
CA ARG A 54 -31.89 1.23 -26.59
C ARG A 54 -30.72 0.27 -26.70
N LEU A 55 -31.01 -0.98 -27.02
CA LEU A 55 -29.97 -2.00 -27.21
C LEU A 55 -29.56 -2.06 -28.67
N TRP A 56 -28.27 -2.29 -28.90
CA TRP A 56 -27.75 -2.61 -30.21
C TRP A 56 -26.90 -3.87 -30.09
N ARG A 57 -27.07 -4.80 -31.02
CA ARG A 57 -26.31 -6.06 -31.06
C ARG A 57 -25.29 -5.99 -32.17
N ASP A 58 -24.09 -6.51 -31.87
CA ASP A 58 -23.03 -6.59 -32.86
C ASP A 58 -23.47 -7.34 -34.12
N ASN A 59 -23.33 -6.65 -35.26
CA ASN A 59 -23.60 -7.16 -36.60
C ASN A 59 -22.32 -7.19 -37.47
N THR A 60 -21.15 -6.95 -36.88
CA THR A 60 -19.86 -6.87 -37.57
C THR A 60 -19.17 -8.23 -37.68
N GLY A 61 -19.62 -9.23 -36.90
CA GLY A 61 -18.98 -10.54 -36.83
C GLY A 61 -17.73 -10.56 -35.95
N HIS A 62 -17.58 -9.59 -35.04
CA HIS A 62 -16.46 -9.55 -34.12
C HIS A 62 -16.46 -10.80 -33.22
N LYS A 63 -15.26 -11.31 -32.90
CA LYS A 63 -15.09 -12.53 -32.08
C LYS A 63 -14.02 -12.33 -31.02
N PRO A 64 -14.12 -13.04 -29.87
CA PRO A 64 -13.11 -13.00 -28.82
C PRO A 64 -11.74 -13.45 -29.35
N TYR A 65 -10.67 -12.82 -28.86
CA TYR A 65 -9.33 -13.19 -29.27
C TYR A 65 -8.29 -12.86 -28.20
N CYS A 66 -7.10 -13.44 -28.37
CA CYS A 66 -5.86 -13.01 -27.73
C CYS A 66 -4.70 -13.03 -28.74
N TYR A 67 -3.54 -12.51 -28.34
CA TYR A 67 -2.33 -12.55 -29.18
C TYR A 67 -1.27 -13.46 -28.56
N THR A 68 -0.40 -14.00 -29.42
CA THR A 68 0.83 -14.67 -28.99
C THR A 68 1.99 -14.32 -29.92
N LYS A 69 3.20 -14.30 -29.36
CA LYS A 69 4.46 -14.14 -30.11
C LYS A 69 5.03 -15.47 -30.60
N LEU A 70 4.38 -16.60 -30.30
CA LEU A 70 4.81 -17.94 -30.73
C LEU A 70 4.65 -18.14 -32.25
N GLU A 71 5.48 -19.02 -32.81
CA GLU A 71 5.40 -19.42 -34.22
C GLU A 71 4.30 -20.45 -34.45
N ARG A 72 3.81 -20.55 -35.70
CA ARG A 72 2.67 -21.42 -36.06
C ARG A 72 2.87 -22.89 -35.67
N ARG A 73 4.10 -23.40 -35.77
CA ARG A 73 4.47 -24.78 -35.38
C ARG A 73 4.30 -25.05 -33.87
N GLU A 74 4.38 -24.03 -33.04
CA GLU A 74 4.23 -24.13 -31.58
C GLU A 74 2.76 -24.08 -31.15
N LEU A 75 1.86 -23.73 -32.08
CA LEU A 75 0.43 -23.57 -31.84
C LEU A 75 -0.39 -24.80 -32.24
N GLU A 76 0.23 -25.95 -32.54
CA GLU A 76 -0.49 -27.16 -32.93
C GLU A 76 -1.53 -27.60 -31.89
N VAL A 77 -1.18 -27.58 -30.61
CA VAL A 77 -2.08 -27.98 -29.51
C VAL A 77 -3.29 -27.05 -29.43
N VAL A 78 -3.06 -25.74 -29.55
CA VAL A 78 -4.11 -24.72 -29.50
C VAL A 78 -4.97 -24.77 -30.77
N GLY A 79 -4.36 -24.98 -31.93
CA GLY A 79 -5.05 -25.07 -33.22
C GLY A 79 -5.92 -26.31 -33.39
N ARG A 80 -5.73 -27.36 -32.58
CA ARG A 80 -6.58 -28.56 -32.56
C ARG A 80 -7.84 -28.41 -31.69
N ARG A 81 -7.99 -27.29 -30.98
CA ARG A 81 -9.15 -27.07 -30.11
C ARG A 81 -10.39 -26.73 -30.94
N ASN A 82 -11.53 -27.33 -30.59
CA ASN A 82 -12.81 -27.08 -31.27
C ASN A 82 -13.38 -25.67 -31.01
N ASP A 83 -12.93 -25.00 -29.95
CA ASP A 83 -13.34 -23.65 -29.55
C ASP A 83 -12.41 -22.55 -30.09
N VAL A 84 -11.35 -22.92 -30.82
CA VAL A 84 -10.49 -22.00 -31.58
C VAL A 84 -10.95 -22.01 -33.03
N LEU A 85 -11.45 -20.86 -33.50
CA LEU A 85 -12.01 -20.73 -34.84
C LEU A 85 -10.92 -20.60 -35.90
N ARG A 86 -9.90 -19.78 -35.63
CA ARG A 86 -8.79 -19.52 -36.54
C ARG A 86 -7.62 -18.85 -35.83
N ILE A 87 -6.44 -19.00 -36.42
CA ILE A 87 -5.22 -18.32 -36.01
C ILE A 87 -4.73 -17.51 -37.20
N GLU A 88 -4.67 -16.20 -37.03
CA GLU A 88 -4.32 -15.24 -38.08
C GLU A 88 -2.99 -14.56 -37.73
N GLU A 89 -2.21 -14.15 -38.73
CA GLU A 89 -1.07 -13.27 -38.50
C GLU A 89 -1.54 -11.82 -38.44
N ALA A 90 -0.98 -11.05 -37.51
CA ALA A 90 -1.23 -9.63 -37.36
C ALA A 90 0.08 -8.89 -37.08
N GLU A 91 0.16 -7.64 -37.52
CA GLU A 91 1.26 -6.75 -37.17
C GLU A 91 0.82 -5.77 -36.09
N LYS A 92 1.64 -5.67 -35.04
CA LYS A 92 1.41 -4.78 -33.89
C LYS A 92 2.65 -3.96 -33.61
N ALA A 93 2.44 -2.72 -33.17
CA ALA A 93 3.53 -1.93 -32.60
C ALA A 93 3.90 -2.51 -31.23
N ASP A 94 5.13 -2.97 -31.07
CA ASP A 94 5.68 -3.28 -29.76
C ASP A 94 6.37 -2.04 -29.21
N LEU A 95 5.69 -1.38 -28.29
CA LEU A 95 6.21 -0.16 -27.70
C LEU A 95 7.49 -0.41 -26.91
N LEU A 96 7.76 -1.61 -26.38
CA LEU A 96 8.98 -1.84 -25.61
C LEU A 96 10.24 -1.83 -26.49
N SER A 97 10.16 -2.46 -27.66
CA SER A 97 11.22 -2.52 -28.66
C SER A 97 11.19 -1.36 -29.68
N ASP A 98 10.14 -0.54 -29.65
CA ASP A 98 9.85 0.51 -30.64
C ASP A 98 9.94 0.02 -32.09
N SER A 99 9.29 -1.13 -32.34
CA SER A 99 9.28 -1.78 -33.64
C SER A 99 7.93 -2.39 -33.96
N MET A 100 7.68 -2.63 -35.24
CA MET A 100 6.53 -3.44 -35.67
C MET A 100 6.91 -4.91 -35.56
N ILE A 101 6.10 -5.68 -34.84
CA ILE A 101 6.29 -7.12 -34.65
C ILE A 101 5.14 -7.90 -35.27
N LYS A 102 5.45 -9.10 -35.75
CA LYS A 102 4.45 -10.08 -36.15
C LYS A 102 3.98 -10.85 -34.91
N VAL A 103 2.67 -10.94 -34.74
CA VAL A 103 2.01 -11.71 -33.68
C VAL A 103 0.93 -12.58 -34.30
N ARG A 104 0.53 -13.64 -33.61
CA ARG A 104 -0.56 -14.52 -34.04
C ARG A 104 -1.79 -14.19 -33.21
N LYS A 105 -2.87 -13.80 -33.88
CA LYS A 105 -4.19 -13.55 -33.30
C LYS A 105 -4.95 -14.86 -33.25
N ILE A 106 -5.24 -15.34 -32.05
CA ILE A 106 -6.03 -16.55 -31.84
C ILE A 106 -7.47 -16.11 -31.62
N VAL A 107 -8.34 -16.41 -32.58
CA VAL A 107 -9.76 -16.06 -32.53
C VAL A 107 -10.56 -17.28 -32.09
N ALA A 108 -11.41 -17.11 -31.08
CA ALA A 108 -12.16 -18.19 -30.44
C ALA A 108 -13.67 -18.03 -30.57
N THR A 109 -14.42 -19.07 -30.20
CA THR A 109 -15.88 -19.13 -30.27
C THR A 109 -16.57 -18.18 -29.30
N ASP A 110 -16.01 -18.03 -28.10
CA ASP A 110 -16.58 -17.29 -26.97
C ASP A 110 -15.46 -16.85 -26.00
N PRO A 111 -15.74 -15.92 -25.06
CA PRO A 111 -14.72 -15.37 -24.18
C PRO A 111 -14.07 -16.41 -23.24
N LEU A 112 -14.79 -17.45 -22.82
CA LEU A 112 -14.28 -18.45 -21.88
C LEU A 112 -13.20 -19.33 -22.50
N ALA A 113 -13.26 -19.53 -23.83
CA ALA A 113 -12.21 -20.20 -24.59
C ALA A 113 -10.88 -19.43 -24.56
N ILE A 114 -10.92 -18.09 -24.55
CA ILE A 114 -9.72 -17.24 -24.44
C ILE A 114 -9.19 -17.25 -23.01
N GLY A 115 -10.04 -16.93 -22.03
CA GLY A 115 -9.66 -16.80 -20.63
C GLY A 115 -10.86 -16.81 -19.68
N GLY A 116 -10.68 -17.39 -18.49
CA GLY A 116 -11.71 -17.44 -17.43
C GLY A 116 -12.47 -18.77 -17.34
N GLY A 117 -12.43 -19.60 -18.39
CA GLY A 117 -12.83 -21.01 -18.32
C GLY A 117 -11.71 -21.91 -17.77
N GLN A 118 -12.03 -23.17 -17.46
CA GLN A 118 -11.01 -24.18 -17.18
C GLN A 118 -10.31 -24.58 -18.48
N ASN A 119 -8.97 -24.68 -18.46
CA ASN A 119 -8.17 -25.11 -19.63
C ASN A 119 -8.35 -24.16 -20.83
N SER A 120 -8.38 -22.85 -20.59
CA SER A 120 -8.49 -21.80 -21.63
C SER A 120 -7.19 -21.63 -22.42
N VAL A 121 -7.20 -20.91 -23.56
CA VAL A 121 -5.98 -20.64 -24.36
C VAL A 121 -4.89 -19.98 -23.49
N ARG A 122 -5.29 -19.03 -22.62
CA ARG A 122 -4.38 -18.37 -21.68
C ARG A 122 -3.67 -19.31 -20.73
N ASP A 123 -4.28 -20.44 -20.36
CA ASP A 123 -3.70 -21.40 -19.42
C ASP A 123 -2.70 -22.36 -20.10
N GLN A 124 -2.75 -22.46 -21.43
CA GLN A 124 -1.92 -23.38 -22.21
C GLN A 124 -0.66 -22.73 -22.79
N ILE A 125 -0.74 -21.45 -23.15
CA ILE A 125 0.36 -20.74 -23.82
C ILE A 125 0.56 -19.35 -23.22
N ARG A 126 1.75 -18.79 -23.48
CA ARG A 126 2.00 -17.37 -23.19
C ARG A 126 1.16 -16.52 -24.16
N ALA A 127 0.12 -15.90 -23.62
CA ALA A 127 -0.82 -15.06 -24.35
C ALA A 127 -0.82 -13.62 -23.82
N TRP A 128 -0.99 -12.68 -24.75
CA TRP A 128 -1.15 -11.25 -24.53
C TRP A 128 -2.63 -10.90 -24.74
N GLU A 129 -3.09 -9.89 -24.01
CA GLU A 129 -4.48 -9.39 -24.12
C GLU A 129 -5.56 -10.45 -23.83
N ALA A 130 -5.20 -11.56 -23.18
CA ALA A 130 -6.12 -12.64 -22.80
C ALA A 130 -6.89 -12.39 -21.48
N ASP A 131 -6.62 -11.25 -20.84
CA ASP A 131 -7.18 -10.83 -19.53
C ASP A 131 -8.09 -9.59 -19.65
N ILE A 132 -8.62 -9.33 -20.85
CA ILE A 132 -9.52 -8.21 -21.14
C ILE A 132 -10.94 -8.74 -21.29
N LYS A 133 -11.94 -8.11 -20.64
CA LYS A 133 -13.34 -8.52 -20.82
C LYS A 133 -13.73 -8.36 -22.29
N TYR A 134 -14.56 -9.26 -22.81
CA TYR A 134 -14.85 -9.28 -24.25
C TYR A 134 -15.48 -7.98 -24.77
N PHE A 135 -16.48 -7.43 -24.08
CA PHE A 135 -17.14 -6.19 -24.50
C PHE A 135 -16.22 -4.97 -24.37
N GLU A 136 -15.25 -4.98 -23.44
CA GLU A 136 -14.21 -3.97 -23.36
C GLU A 136 -13.29 -4.09 -24.58
N ASN A 137 -12.83 -5.30 -24.89
CA ASN A 137 -12.01 -5.56 -26.07
C ASN A 137 -12.70 -5.11 -27.37
N TYR A 138 -13.99 -5.42 -27.51
CA TYR A 138 -14.85 -4.95 -28.60
C TYR A 138 -14.91 -3.42 -28.66
N ALA A 139 -15.18 -2.77 -27.52
CA ALA A 139 -15.23 -1.31 -27.46
C ALA A 139 -13.90 -0.67 -27.85
N TYR A 140 -12.78 -1.26 -27.44
CA TYR A 140 -11.44 -0.77 -27.78
C TYR A 140 -11.17 -0.89 -29.28
N ASP A 141 -11.51 -2.03 -29.90
CA ASP A 141 -11.29 -2.26 -31.34
C ASP A 141 -12.07 -1.29 -32.24
N TYR A 142 -13.29 -0.94 -31.84
CA TYR A 142 -14.14 0.00 -32.57
C TYR A 142 -13.98 1.46 -32.12
N GLY A 143 -13.06 1.75 -31.19
CA GLY A 143 -12.86 3.11 -30.65
C GLY A 143 -14.11 3.69 -30.00
N LEU A 144 -14.95 2.84 -29.39
CA LEU A 144 -16.18 3.24 -28.73
C LEU A 144 -15.86 3.92 -27.39
N ARG A 145 -16.49 5.07 -27.16
CA ARG A 145 -16.25 5.93 -25.99
C ARG A 145 -17.45 5.84 -25.06
N MET A 146 -17.25 5.19 -23.92
CA MET A 146 -18.26 5.12 -22.86
C MET A 146 -18.62 6.52 -22.35
N GLY A 147 -19.91 6.73 -22.10
CA GLY A 147 -20.50 7.98 -21.65
C GLY A 147 -20.65 9.06 -22.72
N THR A 148 -20.62 8.71 -24.02
CA THR A 148 -20.76 9.69 -25.12
C THR A 148 -21.94 9.41 -26.04
N TYR A 149 -22.35 10.44 -26.79
CA TYR A 149 -23.46 10.39 -27.72
C TYR A 149 -23.10 9.77 -29.08
N TYR A 150 -24.00 8.93 -29.57
CA TYR A 150 -23.95 8.27 -30.86
C TYR A 150 -25.30 8.38 -31.57
N ARG A 151 -25.26 8.24 -32.90
CA ARG A 151 -26.40 7.95 -33.76
C ARG A 151 -26.28 6.53 -34.26
N ILE A 152 -27.40 5.82 -34.37
CA ILE A 152 -27.48 4.55 -35.08
C ILE A 152 -28.25 4.81 -36.38
N SER A 153 -27.70 4.38 -37.51
CA SER A 153 -28.37 4.49 -38.80
C SER A 153 -28.09 3.25 -39.65
N GLY A 154 -29.14 2.58 -40.11
CA GLY A 154 -29.01 1.34 -40.88
C GLY A 154 -28.20 0.26 -40.15
N GLY A 155 -28.33 0.19 -38.83
CA GLY A 155 -27.62 -0.74 -37.95
C GLY A 155 -26.15 -0.39 -37.67
N LYS A 156 -25.64 0.77 -38.11
CA LYS A 156 -24.28 1.24 -37.85
C LYS A 156 -24.25 2.26 -36.72
N VAL A 157 -23.33 2.09 -35.78
CA VAL A 157 -23.08 3.03 -34.66
C VAL A 157 -22.11 4.11 -35.11
N LEU A 158 -22.54 5.38 -35.08
CA LEU A 158 -21.78 6.53 -35.58
C LEU A 158 -21.64 7.58 -34.46
N PRO A 159 -20.43 8.11 -34.18
CA PRO A 159 -20.25 9.11 -33.13
C PRO A 159 -21.01 10.40 -33.48
N LEU A 160 -21.70 10.98 -32.50
CA LEU A 160 -22.38 12.26 -32.65
C LEU A 160 -21.43 13.37 -32.20
N LYS A 161 -21.14 14.33 -33.09
CA LYS A 161 -20.40 15.54 -32.73
C LYS A 161 -21.35 16.55 -32.11
N LEU A 162 -20.99 17.05 -30.94
CA LEU A 162 -21.68 18.14 -30.25
C LEU A 162 -20.78 19.36 -30.28
N ASP A 163 -21.34 20.52 -30.60
CA ASP A 163 -20.59 21.78 -30.63
C ASP A 163 -20.28 22.24 -29.20
N ALA A 164 -19.04 22.71 -28.99
CA ALA A 164 -18.63 23.29 -27.72
C ALA A 164 -18.97 24.79 -27.65
N PRO A 165 -19.33 25.35 -26.48
CA PRO A 165 -19.50 26.79 -26.32
C PRO A 165 -18.24 27.58 -26.72
N GLU A 166 -18.40 28.78 -27.27
CA GLU A 166 -17.29 29.59 -27.80
C GLU A 166 -16.22 29.92 -26.73
N LEU A 167 -16.64 30.15 -25.48
CA LEU A 167 -15.73 30.38 -24.35
C LEU A 167 -14.84 29.17 -24.05
N VAL A 168 -15.41 27.96 -24.18
CA VAL A 168 -14.70 26.69 -23.98
C VAL A 168 -13.69 26.49 -25.11
N ALA A 169 -14.08 26.78 -26.36
CA ALA A 169 -13.19 26.72 -27.51
C ALA A 169 -11.97 27.65 -27.35
N LYS A 170 -12.17 28.91 -26.91
CA LYS A 170 -11.08 29.87 -26.64
C LYS A 170 -10.13 29.38 -25.54
N SER A 171 -10.67 28.82 -24.45
CA SER A 171 -9.83 28.26 -23.37
C SER A 171 -9.03 27.04 -23.85
N LEU A 172 -9.61 26.20 -24.70
CA LEU A 172 -8.91 25.05 -25.30
C LEU A 172 -7.81 25.49 -26.26
N GLU A 173 -8.03 26.53 -27.07
CA GLU A 173 -7.00 27.10 -27.95
C GLU A 173 -5.76 27.57 -27.17
N GLU A 174 -5.95 28.21 -26.02
CA GLU A 174 -4.85 28.62 -25.15
C GLU A 174 -4.07 27.41 -24.61
N ILE A 175 -4.76 26.34 -24.22
CA ILE A 175 -4.15 25.10 -23.75
C ILE A 175 -3.40 24.39 -24.88
N PHE A 176 -3.97 24.35 -26.09
CA PHE A 176 -3.31 23.79 -27.27
C PHE A 176 -2.05 24.58 -27.62
N ARG A 177 -2.10 25.91 -27.55
CA ARG A 177 -0.94 26.78 -27.83
C ARG A 177 0.19 26.60 -26.82
N ARG A 178 -0.14 26.36 -25.55
CA ARG A 178 0.84 26.17 -24.46
C ARG A 178 1.45 24.77 -24.42
N ASN A 179 0.89 23.81 -25.15
CA ASN A 179 1.32 22.42 -25.12
C ASN A 179 2.07 22.03 -26.40
N PRO A 180 3.03 21.09 -26.32
CA PRO A 180 3.66 20.54 -27.50
C PRO A 180 2.63 19.89 -28.45
N PRO A 181 2.85 19.92 -29.79
CA PRO A 181 1.90 19.40 -30.78
C PRO A 181 1.44 17.95 -30.52
N GLU A 182 2.30 17.11 -29.94
CA GLU A 182 2.00 15.70 -29.64
C GLU A 182 0.90 15.54 -28.59
N PHE A 183 0.70 16.52 -27.70
CA PHE A 183 -0.41 16.52 -26.74
C PHE A 183 -1.72 16.97 -27.38
N GLY A 184 -1.67 17.66 -28.53
CA GLY A 184 -2.82 18.21 -29.23
C GLY A 184 -3.94 17.18 -29.44
N PRO A 185 -3.68 16.00 -30.05
CA PRO A 185 -4.69 14.97 -30.25
C PRO A 185 -5.34 14.48 -28.95
N TYR A 186 -4.56 14.28 -27.89
CA TYR A 186 -5.05 13.83 -26.59
C TYR A 186 -5.90 14.90 -25.90
N LEU A 187 -5.41 16.14 -25.85
CA LEU A 187 -6.14 17.26 -25.28
C LEU A 187 -7.47 17.48 -26.00
N ARG A 188 -7.48 17.41 -27.33
CA ARG A 188 -8.69 17.58 -28.15
C ARG A 188 -9.68 16.47 -27.89
N GLU A 189 -9.24 15.21 -27.91
CA GLU A 189 -10.11 14.07 -27.60
C GLU A 189 -10.66 14.11 -26.16
N TRP A 190 -9.81 14.39 -25.17
CA TRP A 190 -10.25 14.46 -23.78
C TRP A 190 -11.20 15.64 -23.55
N ALA A 191 -10.97 16.78 -24.19
CA ALA A 191 -11.87 17.92 -24.12
C ALA A 191 -13.22 17.63 -24.79
N GLU A 192 -13.21 17.04 -26.00
CA GLU A 192 -14.41 16.59 -26.71
C GLU A 192 -15.20 15.58 -25.89
N LEU A 193 -14.51 14.68 -25.18
CA LEU A 193 -15.12 13.64 -24.36
C LEU A 193 -15.72 14.20 -23.06
N LEU A 194 -14.91 14.95 -22.30
CA LEU A 194 -15.27 15.42 -20.95
C LEU A 194 -16.18 16.65 -21.00
N GLY A 195 -16.18 17.39 -22.12
CA GLY A 195 -17.05 18.54 -22.36
C GLY A 195 -18.47 18.18 -22.79
N GLN A 196 -18.80 16.92 -23.08
CA GLN A 196 -20.17 16.56 -23.46
C GLN A 196 -21.15 16.76 -22.29
N PRO A 197 -22.43 17.10 -22.59
CA PRO A 197 -23.46 17.24 -21.58
C PRO A 197 -23.56 16.03 -20.64
N LEU A 198 -23.98 16.29 -19.41
CA LEU A 198 -24.24 15.26 -18.40
C LEU A 198 -25.75 15.22 -18.14
N PRO A 199 -26.53 14.43 -18.92
CA PRO A 199 -27.97 14.35 -18.74
C PRO A 199 -28.30 13.70 -17.40
N ASP A 200 -29.53 13.90 -16.93
CA ASP A 200 -30.06 13.07 -15.85
C ASP A 200 -30.59 11.74 -16.39
N PHE A 201 -30.62 10.74 -15.53
CA PHE A 201 -31.03 9.38 -15.88
C PHE A 201 -32.39 9.06 -15.26
N LYS A 202 -33.38 8.74 -16.10
CA LYS A 202 -34.64 8.15 -15.63
C LYS A 202 -34.32 6.89 -14.85
N ARG A 203 -34.63 6.88 -13.55
CA ARG A 203 -34.23 5.83 -12.63
C ARG A 203 -35.27 5.62 -11.55
N ILE A 204 -35.21 4.46 -10.92
CA ILE A 204 -35.98 4.14 -9.74
C ILE A 204 -35.09 3.46 -8.72
N ALA A 205 -35.27 3.81 -7.45
CA ALA A 205 -34.68 3.05 -6.36
C ALA A 205 -35.61 1.91 -5.98
N LEU A 206 -35.02 0.74 -5.73
CA LEU A 206 -35.70 -0.48 -5.29
C LEU A 206 -35.07 -0.95 -3.98
N ASP A 207 -35.93 -1.39 -3.08
CA ASP A 207 -35.57 -2.06 -1.83
C ASP A 207 -36.58 -3.20 -1.56
N ILE A 208 -36.15 -4.28 -0.91
CA ILE A 208 -37.00 -5.43 -0.60
C ILE A 208 -36.96 -5.78 0.87
N GLU A 209 -38.07 -6.34 1.36
CA GLU A 209 -38.12 -7.03 2.64
C GLU A 209 -38.50 -8.49 2.43
N VAL A 210 -37.80 -9.36 3.14
CA VAL A 210 -37.98 -10.81 3.09
C VAL A 210 -38.45 -11.29 4.46
N ALA A 211 -39.40 -12.23 4.49
CA ALA A 211 -39.80 -12.87 5.75
C ALA A 211 -38.56 -13.45 6.42
N ASN A 212 -38.46 -13.28 7.74
CA ASN A 212 -37.23 -13.61 8.44
C ASN A 212 -37.54 -14.27 9.78
N GLU A 213 -36.71 -15.24 10.17
CA GLU A 213 -36.70 -15.81 11.52
C GLU A 213 -35.72 -15.01 12.40
N GLU A 214 -35.98 -14.87 13.71
CA GLU A 214 -35.19 -14.00 14.60
C GLU A 214 -33.66 -14.21 14.45
N ASN A 215 -32.94 -13.10 14.26
CA ASN A 215 -31.47 -13.00 14.25
C ASN A 215 -30.70 -13.69 13.10
N ARG A 216 -31.35 -14.03 11.97
CA ARG A 216 -30.65 -14.53 10.77
C ARG A 216 -30.81 -13.57 9.60
N VAL A 217 -29.78 -13.38 8.77
CA VAL A 217 -29.95 -12.70 7.47
C VAL A 217 -30.38 -13.78 6.46
N PRO A 218 -31.43 -13.57 5.66
CA PRO A 218 -31.85 -14.51 4.63
C PRO A 218 -30.71 -14.86 3.67
N ASP A 219 -30.56 -16.14 3.33
CA ASP A 219 -29.58 -16.58 2.35
C ASP A 219 -30.06 -16.18 0.95
N HIS A 220 -29.37 -15.24 0.31
CA HIS A 220 -29.73 -14.72 -1.00
C HIS A 220 -29.45 -15.70 -2.15
N ASP A 221 -28.60 -16.69 -1.96
CA ASP A 221 -28.34 -17.73 -2.97
C ASP A 221 -29.39 -18.84 -2.86
N ALA A 222 -29.84 -19.18 -1.65
CA ALA A 222 -30.92 -20.14 -1.44
C ALA A 222 -32.31 -19.54 -1.72
N ALA A 223 -32.54 -18.28 -1.33
CA ALA A 223 -33.79 -17.53 -1.48
C ALA A 223 -35.05 -18.33 -1.05
N ASP A 224 -34.98 -18.98 0.11
CA ASP A 224 -35.97 -19.92 0.63
C ASP A 224 -37.18 -19.26 1.32
N LEU A 225 -37.05 -18.02 1.75
CA LEU A 225 -38.10 -17.27 2.43
C LEU A 225 -38.86 -16.35 1.46
N PRO A 226 -40.15 -16.08 1.73
CA PRO A 226 -40.96 -15.25 0.85
C PRO A 226 -40.58 -13.77 0.92
N VAL A 227 -40.62 -13.08 -0.21
CA VAL A 227 -40.56 -11.62 -0.28
C VAL A 227 -41.90 -11.06 0.22
N ILE A 228 -41.83 -10.27 1.30
CA ILE A 228 -43.00 -9.74 2.02
C ILE A 228 -43.33 -8.30 1.66
N ALA A 229 -42.33 -7.53 1.22
CA ALA A 229 -42.53 -6.19 0.68
C ALA A 229 -41.49 -5.88 -0.40
N VAL A 230 -41.88 -5.04 -1.36
CA VAL A 230 -40.97 -4.42 -2.32
C VAL A 230 -41.38 -2.97 -2.48
N SER A 231 -40.44 -2.05 -2.30
CA SER A 231 -40.69 -0.64 -2.48
C SER A 231 -39.99 -0.10 -3.73
N PHE A 232 -40.61 0.94 -4.28
CA PHE A 232 -40.15 1.63 -5.46
C PHE A 232 -40.30 3.13 -5.22
N PHE A 233 -39.19 3.86 -5.36
CA PHE A 233 -39.18 5.31 -5.13
C PHE A 233 -38.44 6.08 -6.22
N ASN A 234 -39.07 7.15 -6.70
CA ASN A 234 -38.43 8.29 -7.34
C ASN A 234 -39.22 9.58 -7.05
N GLU A 235 -38.91 10.68 -7.74
CA GLU A 235 -39.57 11.97 -7.52
C GLU A 235 -41.06 12.01 -7.92
N TYR A 236 -41.51 11.07 -8.75
CA TYR A 236 -42.89 10.99 -9.27
C TYR A 236 -43.69 9.80 -8.75
N GLU A 237 -43.01 8.75 -8.29
CA GLU A 237 -43.60 7.48 -7.88
C GLU A 237 -43.14 7.08 -6.48
N LYS A 238 -44.12 6.77 -5.63
CA LYS A 238 -43.94 6.22 -4.28
C LYS A 238 -44.86 5.02 -4.14
N VAL A 239 -44.34 3.82 -4.38
CA VAL A 239 -45.15 2.61 -4.49
C VAL A 239 -44.57 1.51 -3.62
N VAL A 240 -45.43 0.79 -2.89
CA VAL A 240 -45.05 -0.39 -2.11
C VAL A 240 -45.96 -1.55 -2.44
N TYR A 241 -45.36 -2.68 -2.79
CA TYR A 241 -46.01 -3.96 -2.99
C TYR A 241 -45.87 -4.78 -1.72
N LEU A 242 -46.97 -5.31 -1.21
CA LEU A 242 -47.05 -6.04 0.06
C LEU A 242 -47.63 -7.43 -0.18
N LEU A 243 -47.08 -8.45 0.48
CA LEU A 243 -47.67 -9.78 0.52
C LEU A 243 -48.66 -9.87 1.68
N GLU A 244 -49.87 -10.38 1.43
CA GLU A 244 -50.85 -10.67 2.47
C GLU A 244 -50.33 -11.74 3.44
N ARG A 245 -50.65 -11.60 4.73
CA ARG A 245 -50.18 -12.50 5.80
C ARG A 245 -51.37 -13.10 6.54
N GLU A 246 -51.34 -14.41 6.75
CA GLU A 246 -52.34 -15.11 7.55
C GLU A 246 -52.27 -14.66 9.03
N ASN A 247 -53.43 -14.56 9.69
CA ASN A 247 -53.58 -14.26 11.13
C ASN A 247 -53.12 -12.87 11.61
N ARG A 248 -53.22 -11.82 10.78
CA ARG A 248 -53.02 -10.42 11.24
C ARG A 248 -54.28 -9.57 11.06
N GLU A 249 -54.44 -8.58 11.93
CA GLU A 249 -55.61 -7.69 11.88
C GLU A 249 -55.71 -6.96 10.54
N PRO A 250 -56.93 -6.74 10.01
CA PRO A 250 -57.15 -5.95 8.81
C PRO A 250 -56.58 -4.53 8.98
N VAL A 251 -55.57 -4.18 8.17
CA VAL A 251 -54.97 -2.84 8.19
C VAL A 251 -55.59 -1.99 7.09
N GLU A 252 -56.08 -0.80 7.44
CA GLU A 252 -56.68 0.16 6.50
C GLU A 252 -55.59 0.89 5.69
N LEU A 253 -55.10 0.23 4.63
CA LEU A 253 -54.00 0.72 3.78
C LEU A 253 -54.31 2.03 3.03
N SER A 254 -55.59 2.43 2.94
CA SER A 254 -56.04 3.69 2.33
C SER A 254 -55.56 4.94 3.08
N LYS A 255 -55.07 4.79 4.32
CA LYS A 255 -54.48 5.88 5.11
C LYS A 255 -53.01 6.17 4.77
N ALA A 256 -52.37 5.35 3.93
CA ALA A 256 -50.99 5.59 3.51
C ALA A 256 -50.87 6.85 2.63
N GLU A 257 -49.86 7.68 2.86
CA GLU A 257 -49.55 8.84 2.02
C GLU A 257 -48.94 8.47 0.65
N TYR A 258 -48.80 7.18 0.37
CA TYR A 258 -48.16 6.59 -0.80
C TYR A 258 -48.98 5.40 -1.30
N LYS A 259 -48.76 5.01 -2.56
CA LYS A 259 -49.53 3.94 -3.19
C LYS A 259 -49.11 2.58 -2.63
N THR A 260 -50.00 1.93 -1.90
CA THR A 260 -49.84 0.55 -1.44
C THR A 260 -50.61 -0.39 -2.35
N VAL A 261 -50.06 -1.59 -2.55
CA VAL A 261 -50.66 -2.63 -3.37
C VAL A 261 -50.49 -3.96 -2.63
N LEU A 262 -51.60 -4.53 -2.19
CA LEU A 262 -51.62 -5.83 -1.51
C LEU A 262 -51.76 -6.95 -2.54
N PHE A 263 -50.95 -7.99 -2.40
CA PHE A 263 -50.97 -9.20 -3.20
C PHE A 263 -51.29 -10.43 -2.33
N HIS A 264 -52.15 -11.31 -2.83
CA HIS A 264 -52.58 -12.55 -2.15
C HIS A 264 -51.59 -13.71 -2.33
N ASP A 265 -50.71 -13.63 -3.34
CA ASP A 265 -49.68 -14.63 -3.58
C ASP A 265 -48.35 -13.99 -4.02
N GLU A 266 -47.25 -14.64 -3.62
CA GLU A 266 -45.91 -14.14 -3.86
C GLU A 266 -45.54 -14.15 -5.35
N GLN A 267 -46.06 -15.11 -6.13
CA GLN A 267 -45.79 -15.18 -7.56
C GLN A 267 -46.27 -13.90 -8.25
N THR A 268 -47.50 -13.46 -7.98
CA THR A 268 -48.08 -12.25 -8.56
C THR A 268 -47.34 -10.99 -8.08
N LEU A 269 -46.92 -10.93 -6.80
CA LEU A 269 -46.06 -9.86 -6.29
C LEU A 269 -44.73 -9.77 -7.06
N LEU A 270 -44.03 -10.91 -7.23
CA LEU A 270 -42.76 -10.95 -7.94
C LEU A 270 -42.93 -10.61 -9.42
N ARG A 271 -44.00 -11.09 -10.08
CA ARG A 271 -44.30 -10.70 -11.47
C ARG A 271 -44.50 -9.19 -11.59
N ALA A 272 -45.27 -8.58 -10.68
CA ALA A 272 -45.46 -7.13 -10.66
C ALA A 272 -44.13 -6.38 -10.44
N THR A 273 -43.30 -6.85 -9.51
CA THR A 273 -41.96 -6.30 -9.23
C THR A 273 -41.06 -6.32 -10.48
N LEU A 274 -40.94 -7.46 -11.16
CA LEU A 274 -40.13 -7.57 -12.38
C LEU A 274 -40.70 -6.69 -13.51
N SER A 275 -42.03 -6.65 -13.66
CA SER A 275 -42.70 -5.79 -14.63
C SER A 275 -42.42 -4.31 -14.35
N LYS A 276 -42.38 -3.89 -13.08
CA LYS A 276 -42.10 -2.51 -12.67
C LYS A 276 -40.65 -2.13 -12.94
N MET A 277 -39.69 -3.01 -12.64
CA MET A 277 -38.27 -2.81 -12.96
C MET A 277 -38.04 -2.59 -14.47
N MET A 278 -38.83 -3.26 -15.32
CA MET A 278 -38.76 -3.13 -16.78
C MET A 278 -39.19 -1.74 -17.30
N GLU A 279 -39.88 -0.93 -16.50
CA GLU A 279 -40.29 0.44 -16.89
C GLU A 279 -39.15 1.46 -16.82
N TYR A 280 -38.04 1.09 -16.18
CA TYR A 280 -36.91 1.97 -15.88
C TYR A 280 -35.61 1.45 -16.53
N PRO A 281 -34.84 2.33 -17.19
CA PRO A 281 -33.56 1.94 -17.79
C PRO A 281 -32.43 1.81 -16.75
N VAL A 282 -32.58 2.45 -15.58
CA VAL A 282 -31.63 2.40 -14.47
C VAL A 282 -32.38 2.03 -13.21
N VAL A 283 -31.97 0.92 -12.58
CA VAL A 283 -32.41 0.56 -11.23
C VAL A 283 -31.25 0.85 -10.26
N VAL A 284 -31.57 1.52 -9.18
CA VAL A 284 -30.64 1.87 -8.11
C VAL A 284 -31.01 1.06 -6.88
N THR A 285 -30.01 0.51 -6.20
CA THR A 285 -30.18 -0.16 -4.91
C THR A 285 -29.07 0.28 -3.96
N PHE A 286 -29.18 -0.14 -2.70
CA PHE A 286 -28.07 -0.08 -1.76
C PHE A 286 -27.78 -1.50 -1.27
N ASN A 287 -26.67 -2.09 -1.74
CA ASN A 287 -26.29 -3.50 -1.51
C ASN A 287 -27.07 -4.54 -2.34
N GLY A 288 -27.70 -4.13 -3.45
CA GLY A 288 -28.47 -5.04 -4.30
C GLY A 288 -27.66 -6.03 -5.13
N ASP A 289 -26.34 -5.84 -5.31
CA ASP A 289 -25.47 -6.86 -5.92
C ASP A 289 -25.33 -8.11 -5.04
N ASP A 290 -25.26 -7.88 -3.72
CA ASP A 290 -25.03 -8.89 -2.69
C ASP A 290 -26.35 -9.33 -2.01
N PHE A 291 -27.48 -8.65 -2.24
CA PHE A 291 -28.77 -8.99 -1.65
C PHE A 291 -29.97 -8.82 -2.61
N ASP A 292 -30.55 -7.62 -2.75
CA ASP A 292 -31.90 -7.39 -3.33
C ASP A 292 -32.12 -8.07 -4.69
N LEU A 293 -31.31 -7.74 -5.70
CA LEU A 293 -31.49 -8.26 -7.05
C LEU A 293 -31.12 -9.74 -7.15
N ARG A 294 -30.14 -10.18 -6.34
CA ARG A 294 -29.74 -11.59 -6.25
C ARG A 294 -30.84 -12.43 -5.65
N TYR A 295 -31.46 -11.95 -4.57
CA TYR A 295 -32.59 -12.58 -3.90
C TYR A 295 -33.79 -12.65 -4.85
N LEU A 296 -34.18 -11.54 -5.48
CA LEU A 296 -35.28 -11.49 -6.44
C LEU A 296 -35.05 -12.43 -7.63
N LYS A 297 -33.83 -12.53 -8.16
CA LYS A 297 -33.50 -13.46 -9.25
C LYS A 297 -33.75 -14.90 -8.83
N HIS A 298 -33.14 -15.34 -7.74
CA HIS A 298 -33.23 -16.73 -7.30
C HIS A 298 -34.64 -17.07 -6.84
N ARG A 299 -35.30 -16.19 -6.08
CA ARG A 299 -36.67 -16.41 -5.57
C ARG A 299 -37.67 -16.58 -6.71
N ALA A 300 -37.64 -15.68 -7.69
CA ALA A 300 -38.54 -15.75 -8.85
C ALA A 300 -38.42 -17.09 -9.60
N GLU A 301 -37.22 -17.65 -9.69
CA GLU A 301 -36.92 -18.86 -10.46
C GLU A 301 -37.04 -20.16 -9.66
N ARG A 302 -37.44 -20.08 -8.39
CA ARG A 302 -37.76 -21.27 -7.61
C ARG A 302 -38.96 -22.00 -8.22
N ARG A 303 -38.95 -23.33 -8.09
CA ARG A 303 -39.95 -24.19 -8.74
C ARG A 303 -41.38 -23.90 -8.25
N GLU A 304 -41.52 -23.52 -6.97
CA GLU A 304 -42.79 -23.14 -6.35
C GLU A 304 -43.32 -21.78 -6.82
N ILE A 305 -42.45 -20.87 -7.28
CA ILE A 305 -42.84 -19.56 -7.84
C ILE A 305 -43.05 -19.65 -9.35
N GLY A 306 -42.19 -20.37 -10.07
CA GLY A 306 -42.41 -20.72 -11.48
C GLY A 306 -42.19 -19.60 -12.51
N ILE A 307 -41.54 -18.48 -12.17
CA ILE A 307 -41.15 -17.47 -13.17
C ILE A 307 -39.89 -17.96 -13.89
N ARG A 308 -39.91 -18.00 -15.22
CA ARG A 308 -38.79 -18.53 -16.01
C ARG A 308 -37.70 -17.49 -16.20
N GLU A 309 -36.48 -17.95 -16.51
CA GLU A 309 -35.34 -17.06 -16.79
C GLU A 309 -35.61 -16.08 -17.94
N GLU A 310 -36.35 -16.50 -18.96
CA GLU A 310 -36.76 -15.67 -20.10
C GLU A 310 -37.79 -14.58 -19.75
N GLU A 311 -38.45 -14.69 -18.59
CA GLU A 311 -39.35 -13.67 -18.03
C GLU A 311 -38.62 -12.74 -17.05
N ASN A 312 -37.43 -13.14 -16.57
CA ASN A 312 -36.69 -12.41 -15.56
C ASN A 312 -35.71 -11.39 -16.19
N PRO A 313 -35.85 -10.08 -15.90
CA PRO A 313 -34.96 -9.04 -16.41
C PRO A 313 -33.58 -9.03 -15.72
N ILE A 314 -33.43 -9.67 -14.56
CA ILE A 314 -32.20 -9.68 -13.77
C ILE A 314 -31.22 -10.71 -14.33
N THR A 315 -29.95 -10.34 -14.45
CA THR A 315 -28.84 -11.23 -14.84
C THR A 315 -27.78 -11.18 -13.76
N LEU A 316 -27.33 -12.35 -13.29
CA LEU A 316 -26.25 -12.43 -12.32
C LEU A 316 -24.92 -12.64 -13.02
N GLU A 317 -23.97 -11.78 -12.68
CA GLU A 317 -22.56 -11.98 -12.95
C GLU A 317 -21.90 -12.65 -11.73
N ARG A 318 -20.60 -12.97 -11.85
CA ARG A 318 -19.86 -13.68 -10.78
C ARG A 318 -19.92 -12.97 -9.42
N VAL A 319 -19.95 -11.64 -9.41
CA VAL A 319 -19.89 -10.80 -8.19
C VAL A 319 -20.80 -9.57 -8.27
N ALA A 320 -21.80 -9.58 -9.17
CA ALA A 320 -22.69 -8.44 -9.39
C ALA A 320 -24.03 -8.88 -9.96
N ALA A 321 -25.04 -8.02 -9.86
CA ALA A 321 -26.32 -8.16 -10.56
C ALA A 321 -26.47 -7.03 -11.60
N THR A 322 -27.04 -7.34 -12.75
CA THR A 322 -27.34 -6.39 -13.84
C THR A 322 -28.70 -6.67 -14.46
N LEU A 323 -29.11 -5.85 -15.42
CA LEU A 323 -30.39 -5.97 -16.11
C LEU A 323 -30.20 -6.27 -17.59
N LYS A 324 -31.09 -7.09 -18.18
CA LYS A 324 -31.07 -7.38 -19.63
C LYS A 324 -31.38 -6.13 -20.45
N HIS A 325 -32.44 -5.40 -20.08
CA HIS A 325 -32.90 -4.20 -20.79
C HIS A 325 -32.21 -2.89 -20.35
N GLY A 326 -31.64 -2.86 -19.14
CA GLY A 326 -31.13 -1.63 -18.52
C GLY A 326 -29.77 -1.80 -17.84
N ILE A 327 -29.49 -0.97 -16.84
CA ILE A 327 -28.32 -1.11 -15.96
C ILE A 327 -28.72 -1.06 -14.49
N HIS A 328 -27.90 -1.68 -13.65
CA HIS A 328 -28.01 -1.62 -12.20
C HIS A 328 -26.83 -0.86 -11.59
N ILE A 329 -27.13 0.14 -10.77
CA ILE A 329 -26.16 0.90 -9.98
C ILE A 329 -26.35 0.56 -8.50
N ASP A 330 -25.40 -0.18 -7.95
CA ASP A 330 -25.33 -0.42 -6.51
C ASP A 330 -24.58 0.73 -5.82
N LEU A 331 -25.30 1.53 -5.03
CA LEU A 331 -24.72 2.67 -4.32
C LEU A 331 -23.77 2.25 -3.20
N TYR A 332 -23.97 1.07 -2.63
CA TYR A 332 -23.09 0.60 -1.58
C TYR A 332 -21.67 0.41 -2.10
N GLN A 333 -21.51 -0.17 -3.30
CA GLN A 333 -20.22 -0.35 -3.96
C GLN A 333 -19.57 0.99 -4.33
N PHE A 334 -20.38 1.97 -4.74
CA PHE A 334 -19.90 3.31 -5.08
C PHE A 334 -19.42 4.08 -3.85
N PHE A 335 -20.22 4.15 -2.78
CA PHE A 335 -19.88 4.91 -1.58
C PHE A 335 -18.83 4.21 -0.71
N ARG A 336 -18.66 2.88 -0.76
CA ARG A 336 -17.50 2.23 -0.12
C ARG A 336 -16.17 2.53 -0.84
N ASN A 337 -16.20 3.06 -2.07
CA ASN A 337 -14.98 3.34 -2.81
C ASN A 337 -14.24 4.50 -2.17
N ARG A 338 -13.05 4.21 -1.63
CA ARG A 338 -12.38 5.20 -0.81
C ARG A 338 -11.93 6.45 -1.55
N SER A 339 -11.52 6.30 -2.81
CA SER A 339 -11.08 7.44 -3.61
C SER A 339 -12.27 8.38 -3.89
N ILE A 340 -13.48 7.83 -4.04
CA ILE A 340 -14.72 8.60 -4.15
C ILE A 340 -15.01 9.34 -2.85
N GLN A 341 -15.02 8.62 -1.74
CA GLN A 341 -15.22 9.19 -0.42
C GLN A 341 -14.27 10.36 -0.13
N VAL A 342 -12.95 10.18 -0.33
CA VAL A 342 -11.93 11.19 -0.02
C VAL A 342 -11.92 12.34 -1.01
N TYR A 343 -11.86 12.06 -2.32
CA TYR A 343 -11.59 13.09 -3.31
C TYR A 343 -12.85 13.70 -3.92
N ALA A 344 -13.96 12.97 -3.95
CA ALA A 344 -15.24 13.47 -4.42
C ALA A 344 -16.13 13.99 -3.29
N PHE A 345 -16.21 13.29 -2.16
CA PHE A 345 -17.05 13.76 -1.05
C PHE A 345 -16.28 14.49 0.04
N SER A 346 -15.00 14.83 -0.19
CA SER A 346 -14.10 15.47 0.78
C SER A 346 -14.10 14.76 2.14
N ASN A 347 -14.41 13.47 2.07
CA ASN A 347 -14.90 12.64 3.12
C ASN A 347 -15.80 13.34 4.15
N LYS A 348 -17.05 13.50 3.74
CA LYS A 348 -18.13 13.87 4.65
C LYS A 348 -18.59 12.66 5.47
N TYR A 349 -18.81 11.50 4.82
CA TYR A 349 -19.29 10.28 5.48
C TYR A 349 -18.12 9.38 5.92
N THR A 350 -18.32 8.62 7.00
CA THR A 350 -17.33 7.66 7.54
C THR A 350 -17.90 6.25 7.59
N GLU A 351 -19.16 6.09 7.95
CA GLU A 351 -19.88 4.83 7.81
C GLU A 351 -20.30 4.58 6.36
N HIS A 352 -20.43 3.31 6.00
CA HIS A 352 -20.84 2.86 4.68
C HIS A 352 -22.22 2.19 4.66
N THR A 353 -23.01 2.38 5.72
CA THR A 353 -24.41 1.95 5.78
C THR A 353 -25.29 2.98 5.07
N LEU A 354 -26.46 2.57 4.59
CA LEU A 354 -27.41 3.51 3.98
C LEU A 354 -27.77 4.63 4.97
N ASN A 355 -28.04 4.28 6.23
CA ASN A 355 -28.34 5.26 7.28
C ASN A 355 -27.19 6.26 7.48
N GLY A 356 -25.96 5.76 7.73
CA GLY A 356 -24.83 6.63 8.05
C GLY A 356 -24.42 7.56 6.90
N ILE A 357 -24.63 7.14 5.65
CA ILE A 357 -24.40 8.02 4.49
C ILE A 357 -25.54 9.02 4.31
N ALA A 358 -26.80 8.57 4.44
CA ALA A 358 -27.98 9.41 4.30
C ALA A 358 -28.03 10.52 5.36
N GLU A 359 -27.68 10.23 6.61
CA GLU A 359 -27.64 11.22 7.68
C GLU A 359 -26.68 12.36 7.37
N VAL A 360 -25.49 12.01 6.91
CA VAL A 360 -24.42 12.99 6.67
C VAL A 360 -24.64 13.77 5.37
N LEU A 361 -25.11 13.10 4.31
CA LEU A 361 -25.22 13.71 2.98
C LEU A 361 -26.60 14.32 2.71
N LEU A 362 -27.66 13.77 3.30
CA LEU A 362 -29.05 14.19 3.10
C LEU A 362 -29.67 14.83 4.34
N GLY A 363 -29.13 14.59 5.54
CA GLY A 363 -29.77 15.00 6.80
C GLY A 363 -31.02 14.19 7.14
N LYS A 364 -31.12 12.95 6.63
CA LYS A 364 -32.25 12.04 6.83
C LYS A 364 -31.76 10.69 7.34
N SER A 365 -32.58 10.04 8.17
CA SER A 365 -32.28 8.73 8.76
C SER A 365 -33.28 7.67 8.32
N LYS A 366 -32.89 6.40 8.49
CA LYS A 366 -33.78 5.26 8.41
C LYS A 366 -34.85 5.31 9.51
N ILE A 367 -36.02 4.76 9.24
CA ILE A 367 -37.05 4.54 10.27
C ILE A 367 -36.59 3.43 11.21
N GLU A 368 -36.61 3.70 12.52
CA GLU A 368 -36.35 2.69 13.55
C GLU A 368 -37.65 2.01 13.97
N PHE A 369 -37.57 0.71 14.26
CA PHE A 369 -38.67 -0.08 14.83
C PHE A 369 -38.10 -1.15 15.77
N GLU A 370 -38.95 -1.66 16.66
CA GLU A 370 -38.58 -2.73 17.60
C GLU A 370 -39.06 -4.10 17.09
N GLY A 371 -38.23 -5.14 17.24
CA GLY A 371 -38.56 -6.51 16.85
C GLY A 371 -38.07 -6.90 15.45
N ASN A 372 -38.78 -7.82 14.80
CA ASN A 372 -38.44 -8.33 13.47
C ASN A 372 -39.26 -7.60 12.39
N VAL A 373 -38.66 -7.26 11.24
CA VAL A 373 -39.37 -6.67 10.09
C VAL A 373 -40.57 -7.54 9.67
N GLY A 374 -40.42 -8.87 9.76
CA GLY A 374 -41.48 -9.83 9.51
C GLY A 374 -42.69 -9.67 10.44
N ASP A 375 -42.52 -9.05 11.60
CA ASP A 375 -43.56 -8.87 12.62
C ASP A 375 -44.27 -7.52 12.57
N LEU A 376 -43.75 -6.58 11.78
CA LEU A 376 -44.39 -5.28 11.60
C LEU A 376 -45.81 -5.39 11.00
N PRO A 377 -46.76 -4.55 11.46
CA PRO A 377 -48.02 -4.32 10.76
C PRO A 377 -47.76 -3.89 9.31
N LEU A 378 -48.67 -4.24 8.38
CA LEU A 378 -48.46 -4.02 6.95
C LEU A 378 -48.15 -2.56 6.58
N LEU A 379 -48.80 -1.59 7.24
CA LEU A 379 -48.57 -0.17 6.98
C LEU A 379 -47.20 0.31 7.48
N GLU A 380 -46.74 -0.21 8.63
CA GLU A 380 -45.41 0.11 9.18
C GLU A 380 -44.30 -0.52 8.33
N LEU A 381 -44.47 -1.79 7.93
CA LEU A 381 -43.59 -2.47 6.98
C LEU A 381 -43.48 -1.68 5.67
N ALA A 382 -44.61 -1.18 5.17
CA ALA A 382 -44.63 -0.41 3.94
C ALA A 382 -43.86 0.91 4.07
N GLY A 383 -44.04 1.61 5.19
CA GLY A 383 -43.32 2.86 5.48
C GLY A 383 -41.82 2.62 5.62
N TYR A 384 -41.43 1.54 6.29
CA TYR A 384 -40.04 1.14 6.48
C TYR A 384 -39.34 0.85 5.14
N CYS A 385 -39.88 -0.09 4.35
CA CYS A 385 -39.29 -0.46 3.07
C CYS A 385 -39.27 0.73 2.09
N LEU A 386 -40.31 1.57 2.08
CA LEU A 386 -40.33 2.78 1.24
C LEU A 386 -39.27 3.80 1.63
N ASN A 387 -39.02 3.96 2.93
CA ASN A 387 -38.01 4.88 3.43
C ASN A 387 -36.61 4.51 2.92
N ASP A 388 -36.27 3.22 2.88
CA ASP A 388 -34.97 2.77 2.38
C ASP A 388 -34.78 3.05 0.88
N ALA A 389 -35.76 2.71 0.05
CA ALA A 389 -35.73 3.08 -1.37
C ALA A 389 -35.68 4.60 -1.56
N GLN A 390 -36.40 5.36 -0.72
CA GLN A 390 -36.36 6.83 -0.77
C GLN A 390 -34.95 7.37 -0.49
N LEU A 391 -34.28 6.92 0.58
CA LEU A 391 -32.92 7.35 0.90
C LEU A 391 -31.94 7.00 -0.21
N ALA A 392 -32.04 5.79 -0.77
CA ALA A 392 -31.21 5.36 -1.89
C ALA A 392 -31.41 6.26 -3.13
N TYR A 393 -32.65 6.59 -3.49
CA TYR A 393 -32.93 7.51 -4.60
C TYR A 393 -32.35 8.90 -4.33
N GLU A 394 -32.59 9.45 -3.14
CA GLU A 394 -32.18 10.81 -2.79
C GLU A 394 -30.67 11.00 -2.78
N LEU A 395 -29.91 9.97 -2.40
CA LEU A 395 -28.44 9.95 -2.56
C LEU A 395 -28.01 10.13 -4.01
N THR A 396 -28.82 9.69 -4.97
CA THR A 396 -28.52 9.88 -6.40
C THR A 396 -29.01 11.19 -6.98
N SER A 397 -30.02 11.84 -6.38
CA SER A 397 -30.60 13.10 -6.86
C SER A 397 -30.03 14.34 -6.16
N MET A 398 -29.34 14.18 -5.03
CA MET A 398 -28.73 15.28 -4.28
C MET A 398 -27.79 16.15 -5.15
N SER A 399 -27.76 17.45 -4.80
CA SER A 399 -26.88 18.44 -5.43
C SER A 399 -26.91 18.39 -6.98
N GLY A 400 -28.09 18.20 -7.58
CA GLY A 400 -28.25 18.15 -9.03
C GLY A 400 -27.73 16.84 -9.66
N SER A 401 -28.03 15.71 -9.04
CA SER A 401 -27.60 14.36 -9.45
C SER A 401 -26.07 14.17 -9.52
N VAL A 402 -25.32 14.76 -8.58
CA VAL A 402 -23.84 14.76 -8.59
C VAL A 402 -23.26 13.34 -8.65
N VAL A 403 -23.88 12.36 -8.00
CA VAL A 403 -23.46 10.96 -7.99
C VAL A 403 -23.53 10.34 -9.38
N MET A 404 -24.68 10.46 -10.04
CA MET A 404 -24.90 9.89 -11.37
C MET A 404 -24.00 10.56 -12.41
N LYS A 405 -23.86 11.87 -12.32
CA LYS A 405 -22.98 12.67 -13.19
C LYS A 405 -21.50 12.32 -12.98
N LEU A 406 -21.06 12.12 -11.73
CA LEU A 406 -19.70 11.69 -11.42
C LEU A 406 -19.41 10.28 -11.94
N LEU A 407 -20.35 9.34 -11.77
CA LEU A 407 -20.25 8.00 -12.35
C LEU A 407 -20.08 8.05 -13.87
N LEU A 408 -20.86 8.89 -14.56
CA LEU A 408 -20.74 9.10 -16.00
C LEU A 408 -19.37 9.67 -16.40
N VAL A 409 -18.86 10.67 -15.67
CA VAL A 409 -17.52 11.23 -15.90
C VAL A 409 -16.43 10.17 -15.70
N LEU A 410 -16.53 9.37 -14.64
CA LEU A 410 -15.57 8.31 -14.37
C LEU A 410 -15.65 7.19 -15.43
N ALA A 411 -16.82 6.90 -15.99
CA ALA A 411 -16.99 6.00 -17.14
C ALA A 411 -16.28 6.53 -18.39
N ARG A 412 -16.39 7.84 -18.65
CA ARG A 412 -15.66 8.52 -19.74
C ARG A 412 -14.14 8.41 -19.55
N ILE A 413 -13.64 8.70 -18.34
CA ILE A 413 -12.19 8.66 -18.06
C ILE A 413 -11.67 7.22 -18.09
N GLY A 414 -12.35 6.30 -17.42
CA GLY A 414 -11.96 4.91 -17.32
C GLY A 414 -12.21 4.08 -18.58
N LYS A 415 -12.92 4.62 -19.58
CA LYS A 415 -13.30 3.93 -20.82
C LYS A 415 -14.05 2.61 -20.60
N MET A 416 -14.85 2.55 -19.54
CA MET A 416 -15.56 1.33 -19.11
C MET A 416 -17.03 1.62 -18.78
N PRO A 417 -17.91 0.60 -18.81
CA PRO A 417 -19.34 0.76 -18.50
C PRO A 417 -19.58 1.49 -17.17
N MET A 418 -20.62 2.32 -17.13
CA MET A 418 -20.97 3.11 -15.94
C MET A 418 -21.24 2.23 -14.71
N ASN A 419 -21.86 1.07 -14.92
CA ASN A 419 -22.10 0.07 -13.89
C ASN A 419 -20.81 -0.65 -13.45
N ASP A 420 -19.78 -0.77 -14.29
CA ASP A 420 -18.50 -1.35 -13.89
C ASP A 420 -17.67 -0.36 -13.06
N VAL A 421 -17.69 0.92 -13.43
CA VAL A 421 -17.02 1.99 -12.67
C VAL A 421 -17.52 2.06 -11.24
N SER A 422 -18.83 1.94 -11.02
CA SER A 422 -19.42 2.04 -9.69
C SER A 422 -18.93 0.94 -8.73
N ARG A 423 -18.36 -0.15 -9.26
CA ARG A 423 -17.94 -1.34 -8.51
C ARG A 423 -16.42 -1.48 -8.36
N LEU A 424 -15.64 -0.79 -9.18
CA LEU A 424 -14.19 -0.98 -9.28
C LEU A 424 -13.39 0.18 -8.68
N GLY A 425 -12.16 -0.09 -8.24
CA GLY A 425 -11.23 0.93 -7.74
C GLY A 425 -10.40 1.61 -8.83
N VAL A 426 -9.77 2.75 -8.49
CA VAL A 426 -9.01 3.64 -9.40
C VAL A 426 -8.00 2.92 -10.29
N SER A 427 -7.27 1.93 -9.76
CA SER A 427 -6.28 1.17 -10.53
C SER A 427 -6.88 0.46 -11.75
N ASN A 428 -8.11 -0.04 -11.63
CA ASN A 428 -8.80 -0.68 -12.75
C ASN A 428 -9.22 0.34 -13.82
N TRP A 429 -9.61 1.54 -13.41
CA TRP A 429 -9.97 2.63 -14.32
C TRP A 429 -8.73 3.08 -15.13
N ILE A 430 -7.59 3.27 -14.46
CA ILE A 430 -6.32 3.64 -15.13
C ILE A 430 -5.89 2.54 -16.11
N ARG A 431 -6.00 1.27 -15.71
CA ARG A 431 -5.65 0.13 -16.57
C ARG A 431 -6.49 0.10 -17.84
N SER A 432 -7.82 0.18 -17.71
CA SER A 432 -8.75 0.20 -18.85
C SER A 432 -8.47 1.39 -19.79
N MET A 433 -8.27 2.58 -19.23
CA MET A 433 -7.87 3.77 -19.98
C MET A 433 -6.57 3.54 -20.76
N LEU A 434 -5.53 2.98 -20.15
CA LEU A 434 -4.28 2.69 -20.85
C LEU A 434 -4.47 1.63 -21.95
N PHE A 435 -5.24 0.57 -21.70
CA PHE A 435 -5.52 -0.45 -22.72
C PHE A 435 -6.21 0.13 -23.95
N TYR A 436 -7.19 1.01 -23.74
CA TYR A 436 -7.85 1.74 -24.82
C TYR A 436 -6.84 2.53 -25.66
N GLU A 437 -5.91 3.25 -25.03
CA GLU A 437 -4.89 4.03 -25.74
C GLU A 437 -3.92 3.16 -26.53
N HIS A 438 -3.53 1.99 -26.02
CA HIS A 438 -2.69 1.05 -26.77
C HIS A 438 -3.41 0.53 -28.01
N ARG A 439 -4.69 0.17 -27.85
CA ARG A 439 -5.47 -0.35 -28.97
C ARG A 439 -5.60 0.69 -30.08
N LYS A 440 -5.88 1.94 -29.72
CA LYS A 440 -6.02 3.07 -30.64
C LYS A 440 -4.79 3.27 -31.54
N ILE A 441 -3.58 3.04 -31.01
CA ILE A 441 -2.33 3.17 -31.77
C ILE A 441 -1.84 1.84 -32.35
N ASN A 442 -2.70 0.82 -32.39
CA ASN A 442 -2.40 -0.55 -32.82
C ASN A 442 -1.16 -1.16 -32.12
N ALA A 443 -0.94 -0.78 -30.85
CA ALA A 443 0.12 -1.34 -30.02
C ALA A 443 -0.32 -2.62 -29.32
N LEU A 444 0.63 -3.55 -29.15
CA LEU A 444 0.44 -4.71 -28.29
C LEU A 444 0.52 -4.25 -26.82
N ILE A 445 -0.48 -4.58 -26.01
CA ILE A 445 -0.45 -4.30 -24.58
C ILE A 445 0.60 -5.21 -23.92
N PRO A 446 1.64 -4.65 -23.26
CA PRO A 446 2.72 -5.46 -22.70
C PRO A 446 2.24 -6.27 -21.50
N ARG A 447 2.86 -7.44 -21.28
CA ARG A 447 2.63 -8.22 -20.06
C ARG A 447 3.48 -7.68 -18.91
N GLN A 448 3.05 -7.98 -17.68
CA GLN A 448 3.73 -7.54 -16.47
C GLN A 448 5.17 -8.06 -16.36
N ASP A 449 5.46 -9.25 -16.86
CA ASP A 449 6.80 -9.83 -16.88
C ASP A 449 7.74 -9.07 -17.84
N GLU A 450 7.26 -8.68 -19.03
CA GLU A 450 8.05 -7.90 -19.99
C GLU A 450 8.41 -6.50 -19.46
N LEU A 451 7.50 -5.87 -18.72
CA LEU A 451 7.79 -4.59 -18.05
C LEU A 451 8.88 -4.73 -16.98
N SER A 452 8.99 -5.90 -16.36
CA SER A 452 9.96 -6.18 -15.30
C SER A 452 11.38 -6.40 -15.87
N GLU A 453 11.49 -6.84 -17.12
CA GLU A 453 12.75 -7.08 -17.84
C GLU A 453 13.48 -5.78 -18.26
N LYS A 454 12.78 -4.63 -18.33
CA LYS A 454 13.35 -3.31 -18.69
C LYS A 454 14.27 -2.66 -17.63
N GLY A 455 14.55 -3.37 -16.55
CA GLY A 455 15.50 -2.99 -15.50
C GLY A 455 14.87 -2.27 -14.31
N GLY A 456 15.51 -2.42 -13.15
CA GLY A 456 15.12 -1.76 -11.90
C GLY A 456 15.72 -0.36 -11.72
N ALA A 457 15.44 0.27 -10.57
CA ALA A 457 15.89 1.62 -10.29
C ALA A 457 17.43 1.73 -10.24
N SER A 458 18.03 2.52 -11.13
CA SER A 458 19.46 2.72 -11.22
C SER A 458 19.78 4.23 -11.25
N SER A 459 20.15 4.78 -10.10
CA SER A 459 20.66 6.14 -9.97
C SER A 459 22.06 6.16 -9.33
N GLN A 460 22.88 7.15 -9.70
CA GLN A 460 24.27 7.24 -9.23
C GLN A 460 24.28 7.39 -7.70
N ALA A 461 24.79 6.35 -7.04
CA ALA A 461 24.95 6.31 -5.59
C ALA A 461 26.07 7.27 -5.15
N ILE A 462 25.72 8.51 -4.81
CA ILE A 462 26.69 9.45 -4.23
C ILE A 462 26.98 9.11 -2.76
N ILE A 463 26.16 8.29 -2.09
CA ILE A 463 26.40 7.86 -0.70
C ILE A 463 25.91 6.41 -0.52
N LYS A 464 26.76 5.54 0.06
CA LYS A 464 26.48 4.12 0.37
C LYS A 464 25.05 3.89 0.91
N GLY A 465 24.14 3.34 0.09
CA GLY A 465 22.81 2.85 0.49
C GLY A 465 21.59 3.27 -0.34
N LYS A 466 21.68 4.29 -1.22
CA LYS A 466 20.58 4.75 -2.10
C LYS A 466 20.60 4.04 -3.46
N LYS A 467 19.46 3.55 -3.98
CA LYS A 467 19.30 3.29 -5.44
C LYS A 467 18.73 4.49 -6.20
N TYR A 468 18.15 5.50 -5.54
CA TYR A 468 17.90 6.82 -6.13
C TYR A 468 17.73 7.96 -5.12
N LYS A 469 17.90 9.19 -5.60
CA LYS A 469 17.70 10.44 -4.85
C LYS A 469 16.23 10.85 -4.93
N GLY A 470 15.66 11.42 -3.87
CA GLY A 470 14.31 12.00 -3.93
C GLY A 470 14.29 13.52 -3.89
N GLY A 471 13.09 14.11 -3.77
CA GLY A 471 12.83 15.55 -3.60
C GLY A 471 13.70 16.27 -2.54
N LEU A 472 13.88 17.57 -2.72
CA LEU A 472 14.65 18.44 -1.82
C LEU A 472 13.71 19.06 -0.77
N VAL A 473 14.03 18.94 0.53
CA VAL A 473 13.28 19.62 1.60
C VAL A 473 14.16 20.70 2.24
N ILE A 474 13.73 21.96 2.13
CA ILE A 474 14.38 23.11 2.77
C ILE A 474 14.01 23.12 4.25
N GLU A 475 14.99 23.32 5.14
CA GLU A 475 14.71 23.40 6.58
C GLU A 475 14.01 24.73 6.92
N PRO A 476 12.83 24.71 7.56
CA PRO A 476 12.19 25.95 8.00
C PRO A 476 12.93 26.54 9.19
N LYS A 477 12.91 27.88 9.31
CA LYS A 477 13.36 28.57 10.52
C LYS A 477 12.25 28.44 11.59
N PRO A 478 12.51 27.88 12.79
CA PRO A 478 11.48 27.74 13.83
C PRO A 478 11.05 29.10 14.40
N GLY A 479 9.75 29.30 14.62
CA GLY A 479 9.19 30.54 15.16
C GLY A 479 7.68 30.63 14.95
N VAL A 480 7.07 31.70 15.43
CA VAL A 480 5.69 32.08 15.11
C VAL A 480 5.74 33.13 14.02
N TYR A 481 5.08 32.86 12.90
CA TYR A 481 5.05 33.74 11.73
C TYR A 481 3.61 34.11 11.43
N PHE A 482 3.38 35.40 11.16
CA PHE A 482 2.10 35.93 10.70
C PHE A 482 2.19 36.22 9.20
N ASP A 483 1.04 36.32 8.52
CA ASP A 483 0.95 36.64 7.09
C ASP A 483 1.74 35.70 6.15
N VAL A 484 1.77 34.40 6.48
CA VAL A 484 2.47 33.38 5.68
C VAL A 484 1.69 33.06 4.41
N SER A 485 2.32 33.33 3.26
CA SER A 485 1.82 32.90 1.95
C SER A 485 2.36 31.52 1.58
N VAL A 486 1.48 30.57 1.26
CA VAL A 486 1.85 29.22 0.84
C VAL A 486 1.84 29.12 -0.69
N LEU A 487 2.96 28.70 -1.27
CA LEU A 487 3.11 28.40 -2.69
C LEU A 487 3.30 26.89 -2.86
N ASP A 488 2.46 26.27 -3.69
CA ASP A 488 2.50 24.83 -3.96
C ASP A 488 2.45 24.54 -5.47
N PHE A 489 3.04 23.42 -5.88
CA PHE A 489 2.97 22.94 -7.26
C PHE A 489 1.63 22.24 -7.49
N ALA A 490 0.83 22.78 -8.42
CA ALA A 490 -0.41 22.13 -8.83
C ALA A 490 -0.13 20.75 -9.47
N SER A 491 -0.43 19.68 -8.72
CA SER A 491 -0.27 18.28 -9.16
C SER A 491 1.18 17.97 -9.59
N LEU A 492 2.12 18.05 -8.65
CA LEU A 492 3.57 17.89 -8.89
C LEU A 492 3.94 16.63 -9.71
N TYR A 493 3.53 15.43 -9.27
CA TYR A 493 3.93 14.19 -9.95
C TYR A 493 3.33 14.02 -11.35
N PRO A 494 2.03 14.24 -11.58
CA PRO A 494 1.49 14.31 -12.94
C PRO A 494 2.22 15.32 -13.83
N SER A 495 2.66 16.45 -13.26
CA SER A 495 3.44 17.46 -13.99
C SER A 495 4.83 16.95 -14.37
N LEU A 496 5.51 16.26 -13.45
CA LEU A 496 6.82 15.65 -13.71
C LEU A 496 6.73 14.54 -14.77
N ILE A 497 5.74 13.65 -14.65
CA ILE A 497 5.47 12.59 -15.63
C ILE A 497 5.36 13.16 -17.04
N LYS A 498 4.61 14.27 -17.19
CA LYS A 498 4.44 14.99 -18.45
C LYS A 498 5.75 15.63 -18.93
N VAL A 499 6.34 16.50 -18.11
CA VAL A 499 7.48 17.36 -18.51
C VAL A 499 8.70 16.52 -18.84
N GLN A 500 8.95 15.46 -18.07
CA GLN A 500 10.08 14.56 -18.25
C GLN A 500 9.75 13.38 -19.16
N ASN A 501 8.60 13.35 -19.84
CA ASN A 501 8.19 12.30 -20.76
C ASN A 501 8.30 10.87 -20.17
N LEU A 502 7.86 10.71 -18.92
CA LEU A 502 7.97 9.44 -18.19
C LEU A 502 6.82 8.50 -18.56
N SER A 503 7.18 7.35 -19.10
CA SER A 503 6.27 6.26 -19.44
C SER A 503 7.07 4.97 -19.49
N TYR A 504 6.39 3.84 -19.31
CA TYR A 504 7.05 2.53 -19.23
C TYR A 504 7.86 2.18 -20.50
N GLU A 505 7.45 2.71 -21.64
CA GLU A 505 8.05 2.49 -22.95
C GLU A 505 9.07 3.57 -23.36
N THR A 506 9.07 4.74 -22.71
CA THR A 506 10.02 5.84 -23.01
C THR A 506 11.22 5.85 -22.09
N VAL A 507 11.07 5.35 -20.86
CA VAL A 507 12.19 5.13 -19.95
C VAL A 507 12.97 3.89 -20.40
N ASN A 508 14.30 4.01 -20.47
CA ASN A 508 15.20 2.96 -20.97
C ASN A 508 14.79 2.46 -22.37
N CYS A 509 14.43 3.38 -23.26
CA CYS A 509 14.10 3.03 -24.64
C CYS A 509 15.31 2.43 -25.39
N PRO A 510 15.09 1.59 -26.42
CA PRO A 510 16.17 0.89 -27.12
C PRO A 510 17.08 1.81 -27.96
N HIS A 511 16.69 3.07 -28.18
CA HIS A 511 17.44 4.00 -29.02
C HIS A 511 18.78 4.42 -28.42
N GLU A 512 19.85 4.26 -29.20
CA GLU A 512 21.21 4.53 -28.76
C GLU A 512 21.45 6.02 -28.49
N GLU A 513 20.97 6.91 -29.34
CA GLU A 513 21.17 8.35 -29.15
C GLU A 513 20.36 8.93 -27.99
N CYS A 514 19.23 8.30 -27.62
CA CYS A 514 18.45 8.69 -26.44
C CYS A 514 19.21 8.42 -25.14
N ARG A 515 20.23 7.56 -25.13
CA ARG A 515 21.08 7.31 -23.94
C ARG A 515 21.82 8.56 -23.45
N LYS A 516 21.90 9.61 -24.28
CA LYS A 516 22.43 10.92 -23.90
C LYS A 516 21.42 11.77 -23.11
N ASN A 517 20.12 11.51 -23.26
CA ASN A 517 19.04 12.19 -22.55
C ASN A 517 18.76 11.53 -21.19
N VAL A 518 19.78 11.55 -20.34
CA VAL A 518 19.75 10.91 -19.02
C VAL A 518 18.91 11.75 -18.07
N VAL A 519 18.01 11.11 -17.33
CA VAL A 519 17.28 11.81 -16.25
C VAL A 519 18.31 12.22 -15.20
N PRO A 520 18.36 13.50 -14.80
CA PRO A 520 19.36 13.98 -13.85
C PRO A 520 19.49 13.06 -12.64
N GLU A 521 20.73 12.71 -12.30
CA GLU A 521 21.06 11.90 -11.12
C GLU A 521 20.59 10.44 -11.20
N THR A 522 20.11 9.99 -12.36
CA THR A 522 19.85 8.58 -12.66
C THR A 522 20.77 8.03 -13.74
N THR A 523 20.73 6.73 -13.98
CA THR A 523 21.35 6.07 -15.16
C THR A 523 20.29 5.71 -16.20
N HIS A 524 19.03 6.01 -15.92
CA HIS A 524 17.95 5.87 -16.87
C HIS A 524 17.96 7.04 -17.82
N TRP A 525 17.65 6.76 -19.07
CA TRP A 525 17.44 7.77 -20.07
C TRP A 525 15.99 7.76 -20.52
N VAL A 526 15.54 8.90 -21.00
CA VAL A 526 14.19 9.07 -21.53
C VAL A 526 14.27 9.28 -23.03
N CYS A 527 13.37 8.62 -23.75
CA CYS A 527 13.24 8.76 -25.18
C CYS A 527 13.03 10.22 -25.60
N SER A 528 13.87 10.70 -26.52
CA SER A 528 13.72 11.99 -27.20
C SER A 528 13.05 11.87 -28.57
N ARG A 529 12.91 10.66 -29.12
CA ARG A 529 12.26 10.42 -30.42
C ARG A 529 10.74 10.47 -30.38
N ARG A 530 10.13 9.99 -29.28
CA ARG A 530 8.67 9.90 -29.14
C ARG A 530 8.19 10.24 -27.73
N LYS A 531 6.94 10.69 -27.64
CA LYS A 531 6.25 10.90 -26.37
C LYS A 531 5.60 9.60 -25.88
N GLY A 532 5.64 9.40 -24.57
CA GLY A 532 5.12 8.20 -23.93
C GLY A 532 3.62 8.29 -23.63
N VAL A 533 2.91 7.19 -23.74
CA VAL A 533 1.47 7.06 -23.53
C VAL A 533 1.07 7.53 -22.14
N THR A 534 1.75 7.10 -21.07
CA THR A 534 1.46 7.58 -19.71
C THR A 534 1.69 9.09 -19.58
N SER A 535 2.77 9.61 -20.17
CA SER A 535 3.06 11.04 -20.19
C SER A 535 1.99 11.85 -20.91
N LEU A 536 1.57 11.39 -22.10
CA LEU A 536 0.54 12.02 -22.91
C LEU A 536 -0.82 12.03 -22.20
N VAL A 537 -1.23 10.89 -21.65
CA VAL A 537 -2.52 10.74 -20.96
C VAL A 537 -2.53 11.55 -19.66
N THR A 538 -1.58 11.28 -18.74
CA THR A 538 -1.52 11.95 -17.44
C THR A 538 -1.31 13.46 -17.61
N GLY A 539 -0.44 13.87 -18.53
CA GLY A 539 -0.21 15.28 -18.82
C GLY A 539 -1.44 16.00 -19.36
N SER A 540 -2.17 15.39 -20.30
CA SER A 540 -3.40 15.96 -20.87
C SER A 540 -4.49 16.08 -19.82
N LEU A 541 -4.74 15.03 -19.02
CA LEU A 541 -5.74 15.04 -17.96
C LEU A 541 -5.41 16.07 -16.86
N ARG A 542 -4.14 16.17 -16.47
CA ARG A 542 -3.67 17.17 -15.49
C ARG A 542 -3.88 18.59 -16.00
N ASP A 543 -3.52 18.88 -17.24
CA ASP A 543 -3.65 20.21 -17.82
C ASP A 543 -5.11 20.61 -18.01
N LEU A 544 -5.95 19.72 -18.54
CA LEU A 544 -7.38 19.96 -18.63
C LEU A 544 -7.97 20.21 -17.23
N ARG A 545 -7.57 19.45 -16.22
CA ARG A 545 -8.03 19.71 -14.85
C ARG A 545 -7.62 21.09 -14.34
N VAL A 546 -6.32 21.40 -14.37
CA VAL A 546 -5.74 22.58 -13.70
C VAL A 546 -6.00 23.87 -14.47
N SER A 547 -5.95 23.82 -15.80
CA SER A 547 -5.95 24.99 -16.67
C SER A 547 -7.25 25.17 -17.45
N HIS A 548 -8.15 24.17 -17.48
CA HIS A 548 -9.44 24.27 -18.16
C HIS A 548 -10.62 24.17 -17.19
N TYR A 549 -10.88 22.98 -16.65
CA TYR A 549 -12.11 22.69 -15.93
C TYR A 549 -12.17 23.34 -14.54
N LYS A 550 -11.06 23.39 -13.79
CA LYS A 550 -11.03 24.04 -12.47
C LYS A 550 -11.21 25.57 -12.53
N PRO A 551 -10.62 26.30 -13.50
CA PRO A 551 -10.96 27.71 -13.71
C PRO A 551 -12.39 27.92 -14.21
N LEU A 552 -12.83 27.16 -15.22
CA LEU A 552 -14.17 27.31 -15.79
C LEU A 552 -15.27 27.08 -14.76
N SER A 553 -15.11 26.10 -13.86
CA SER A 553 -16.08 25.82 -12.79
C SER A 553 -16.23 26.95 -11.74
N LYS A 554 -15.51 28.06 -11.89
CA LYS A 554 -15.53 29.22 -10.99
C LYS A 554 -15.95 30.52 -11.68
N ILE A 555 -16.24 30.49 -12.97
CA ILE A 555 -16.62 31.69 -13.73
C ILE A 555 -18.09 32.02 -13.44
N PRO A 556 -18.40 33.19 -12.86
CA PRO A 556 -19.77 33.54 -12.49
C PRO A 556 -20.73 33.75 -13.67
N THR A 557 -20.21 33.99 -14.88
CA THR A 557 -21.02 34.26 -16.09
C THR A 557 -21.45 33.01 -16.85
N LEU A 558 -20.99 31.82 -16.46
CA LEU A 558 -21.44 30.55 -17.05
C LEU A 558 -22.80 30.14 -16.51
N GLY A 559 -23.57 29.40 -17.31
CA GLY A 559 -24.80 28.79 -16.84
C GLY A 559 -24.54 27.80 -15.69
N LYS A 560 -25.53 27.62 -14.81
CA LYS A 560 -25.41 26.69 -13.66
C LYS A 560 -25.05 25.26 -14.11
N GLU A 561 -25.67 24.77 -15.19
CA GLU A 561 -25.39 23.44 -15.74
C GLU A 561 -23.94 23.29 -16.23
N GLU A 562 -23.39 24.32 -16.88
CA GLU A 562 -22.01 24.33 -17.36
C GLU A 562 -21.01 24.36 -16.20
N SER A 563 -21.28 25.20 -15.19
CA SER A 563 -20.45 25.27 -13.98
C SER A 563 -20.41 23.93 -13.23
N ASP A 564 -21.58 23.29 -13.07
CA ASP A 564 -21.71 21.99 -12.43
C ASP A 564 -20.97 20.89 -13.21
N LEU A 565 -21.12 20.87 -14.55
CA LEU A 565 -20.36 19.99 -15.44
C LEU A 565 -18.85 20.09 -15.18
N TYR A 566 -18.29 21.29 -15.26
CA TYR A 566 -16.85 21.50 -15.12
C TYR A 566 -16.35 21.20 -13.71
N GLY A 567 -17.17 21.49 -12.69
CA GLY A 567 -16.90 21.13 -11.30
C GLY A 567 -16.76 19.61 -11.10
N ILE A 568 -17.73 18.86 -11.62
CA ILE A 568 -17.77 17.39 -11.52
C ILE A 568 -16.62 16.76 -12.32
N VAL A 569 -16.32 17.26 -13.51
CA VAL A 569 -15.17 16.82 -14.31
C VAL A 569 -13.85 17.04 -13.55
N SER A 570 -13.64 18.23 -12.99
CA SER A 570 -12.45 18.57 -12.21
C SER A 570 -12.27 17.67 -10.98
N GLN A 571 -13.38 17.28 -10.36
CA GLN A 571 -13.44 16.37 -9.21
C GLN A 571 -13.10 14.93 -9.62
N GLY A 572 -13.73 14.40 -10.68
CA GLY A 572 -13.41 13.06 -11.20
C GLY A 572 -11.93 12.91 -11.57
N LEU A 573 -11.34 13.94 -12.18
CA LEU A 573 -9.90 13.98 -12.49
C LEU A 573 -9.01 14.01 -11.22
N LYS A 574 -9.50 14.55 -10.09
CA LYS A 574 -8.76 14.54 -8.80
C LYS A 574 -8.72 13.13 -8.19
N VAL A 575 -9.80 12.38 -8.29
CA VAL A 575 -9.96 11.03 -7.70
C VAL A 575 -8.87 10.06 -8.18
N ILE A 576 -8.44 10.21 -9.44
CA ILE A 576 -7.52 9.29 -10.10
C ILE A 576 -6.05 9.52 -9.69
N LEU A 577 -5.72 10.57 -8.90
CA LEU A 577 -4.33 11.05 -8.76
C LEU A 577 -3.59 10.83 -7.39
N ASN A 578 -4.15 10.30 -6.25
CA ASN A 578 -3.51 10.34 -4.88
C ASN A 578 -3.77 9.12 -3.84
N ALA A 579 -2.87 8.72 -2.86
CA ALA A 579 -3.00 7.64 -1.76
C ALA A 579 -2.03 7.70 -0.47
N CYS A 580 -2.33 7.24 0.82
CA CYS A 580 -1.51 7.48 2.12
C CYS A 580 -1.66 6.64 3.50
N PHE A 581 -0.93 6.96 4.62
CA PHE A 581 -0.93 6.48 6.07
C PHE A 581 -1.47 7.49 7.13
N SER A 582 -1.70 7.14 8.43
CA SER A 582 -2.02 8.14 9.50
C SER A 582 -0.81 8.87 10.12
N GLY A 583 -1.03 10.08 10.65
CA GLY A 583 0.04 10.96 11.19
C GLY A 583 0.68 10.57 12.52
N ASP A 584 0.16 9.59 13.25
CA ASP A 584 0.76 9.04 14.47
C ASP A 584 1.63 7.80 14.20
N THR A 585 1.82 7.44 12.93
CA THR A 585 2.72 6.37 12.52
C THR A 585 4.17 6.75 12.77
N GLU A 586 4.97 5.80 13.25
CA GLU A 586 6.42 5.92 13.41
C GLU A 586 7.12 4.95 12.45
N LEU A 587 8.26 5.37 11.90
CA LEU A 587 9.12 4.53 11.07
C LEU A 587 10.46 4.30 11.77
N VAL A 588 11.04 3.12 11.54
CA VAL A 588 12.37 2.78 12.06
C VAL A 588 13.43 3.28 11.08
N THR A 589 14.39 4.06 11.58
CA THR A 589 15.57 4.52 10.84
C THR A 589 16.85 3.88 11.41
N PRO A 590 17.99 3.91 10.69
CA PRO A 590 19.27 3.49 11.27
C PRO A 590 19.69 4.31 12.50
N GLU A 591 19.23 5.55 12.62
CA GLU A 591 19.58 6.47 13.69
C GLU A 591 18.64 6.36 14.90
N GLY A 592 17.40 5.91 14.70
CA GLY A 592 16.39 5.79 15.74
C GLY A 592 14.99 5.63 15.17
N ILE A 593 13.99 5.61 16.04
CA ILE A 593 12.58 5.68 15.64
C ILE A 593 12.22 7.15 15.44
N LYS A 594 11.50 7.47 14.36
CA LYS A 594 11.08 8.83 14.02
C LYS A 594 9.61 8.82 13.60
N ASN A 595 8.88 9.88 13.91
CA ASN A 595 7.47 10.00 13.52
C ASN A 595 7.35 10.31 12.01
N ILE A 596 6.33 9.75 11.34
CA ILE A 596 6.12 9.87 9.90
C ILE A 596 6.04 11.33 9.42
N LYS A 597 5.54 12.24 10.27
CA LYS A 597 5.40 13.67 9.98
C LYS A 597 6.74 14.40 9.86
N ASP A 598 7.76 13.87 10.50
CA ASP A 598 9.07 14.54 10.61
C ASP A 598 10.00 14.13 9.46
N PHE A 599 9.60 13.15 8.63
CA PHE A 599 10.44 12.65 7.57
C PHE A 599 10.59 13.65 6.44
N LYS A 600 11.82 13.71 5.93
CA LYS A 600 12.18 14.46 4.76
C LYS A 600 12.67 13.50 3.70
N VAL A 601 12.51 13.89 2.46
CA VAL A 601 13.04 13.10 1.38
C VAL A 601 14.58 13.02 1.48
N GLY A 602 15.13 11.83 1.27
CA GLY A 602 16.53 11.50 1.47
C GLY A 602 16.84 10.88 2.83
N ASP A 603 15.93 10.98 3.81
CA ASP A 603 16.04 10.30 5.11
C ASP A 603 16.21 8.79 4.92
N ARG A 604 17.01 8.18 5.81
CA ARG A 604 17.21 6.72 5.84
C ARG A 604 16.09 6.05 6.59
N VAL A 605 15.66 4.89 6.12
CA VAL A 605 14.68 4.04 6.78
C VAL A 605 15.10 2.58 6.70
N VAL A 606 14.71 1.79 7.69
CA VAL A 606 14.79 0.33 7.60
C VAL A 606 13.66 -0.12 6.68
N SER A 607 14.04 -0.78 5.59
CA SER A 607 13.17 -1.31 4.54
C SER A 607 13.36 -2.83 4.44
N VAL A 608 12.49 -3.51 3.70
CA VAL A 608 12.57 -4.94 3.45
C VAL A 608 12.53 -5.19 1.95
N ASN A 609 13.54 -5.87 1.43
CA ASN A 609 13.54 -6.30 0.05
C ASN A 609 12.40 -7.34 -0.16
N PRO A 610 11.41 -7.08 -1.04
CA PRO A 610 10.24 -7.94 -1.19
C PRO A 610 10.56 -9.31 -1.82
N GLU A 611 11.68 -9.42 -2.55
CA GLU A 611 12.13 -10.67 -3.17
C GLU A 611 12.92 -11.55 -2.19
N SER A 612 13.92 -10.97 -1.52
CA SER A 612 14.79 -11.73 -0.60
C SER A 612 14.14 -11.93 0.77
N LEU A 613 13.22 -11.04 1.17
CA LEU A 613 12.65 -10.87 2.51
C LEU A 613 13.70 -10.52 3.57
N GLU A 614 14.81 -9.90 3.17
CA GLU A 614 15.86 -9.43 4.08
C GLU A 614 15.67 -7.93 4.38
N PRO A 615 15.90 -7.50 5.64
CA PRO A 615 15.96 -6.09 5.97
C PRO A 615 17.18 -5.41 5.34
N GLU A 616 17.00 -4.19 4.87
CA GLU A 616 18.08 -3.34 4.40
C GLU A 616 17.80 -1.86 4.70
N ILE A 617 18.85 -1.04 4.69
CA ILE A 617 18.69 0.41 4.84
C ILE A 617 18.42 1.01 3.50
N ASP A 618 17.22 1.54 3.30
CA ASP A 618 16.84 2.27 2.12
C ASP A 618 16.60 3.75 2.44
N HIS A 619 16.30 4.55 1.42
CA HIS A 619 16.04 5.97 1.61
C HIS A 619 14.69 6.37 1.07
N LEU A 620 14.08 7.35 1.72
CA LEU A 620 12.86 7.95 1.24
C LEU A 620 13.15 8.80 0.01
N VAL A 621 12.30 8.65 -0.98
CA VAL A 621 12.39 9.35 -2.28
C VAL A 621 11.21 10.28 -2.50
N ASP A 622 10.19 10.10 -1.67
CA ASP A 622 8.99 10.89 -1.61
C ASP A 622 8.42 10.87 -0.19
N VAL A 623 7.93 12.02 0.26
CA VAL A 623 7.20 12.21 1.52
C VAL A 623 6.08 13.19 1.23
N GLN A 624 4.84 12.79 1.52
CA GLN A 624 3.65 13.55 1.22
C GLN A 624 2.77 13.66 2.46
N ALA A 625 1.99 14.73 2.57
CA ALA A 625 0.94 14.90 3.56
C ALA A 625 -0.31 15.49 2.89
N PHE A 626 -1.48 14.93 3.16
CA PHE A 626 -2.75 15.39 2.59
C PHE A 626 -3.83 15.39 3.65
N ASP A 627 -4.77 16.32 3.54
CA ASP A 627 -6.00 16.26 4.31
C ASP A 627 -6.84 15.08 3.81
N TYR A 628 -7.31 14.27 4.76
CA TYR A 628 -8.07 13.06 4.55
C TYR A 628 -9.08 12.94 5.64
N SER A 629 -10.32 12.77 5.23
CA SER A 629 -11.34 12.36 6.16
C SER A 629 -11.73 10.89 5.81
N GLY A 630 -12.25 10.15 6.81
CA GLY A 630 -13.04 8.91 6.80
C GLY A 630 -12.39 7.70 7.46
N GLU A 631 -12.94 6.51 7.22
CA GLU A 631 -12.31 5.23 7.60
C GLU A 631 -10.81 5.09 7.31
N LEU A 632 -10.06 4.86 8.38
CA LEU A 632 -8.76 4.23 8.31
C LEU A 632 -8.90 2.78 8.80
N TYR A 633 -8.06 1.91 8.25
CA TYR A 633 -8.04 0.49 8.54
C TYR A 633 -6.99 0.28 9.62
N HIS A 634 -7.46 -0.10 10.81
CA HIS A 634 -6.60 -0.38 11.96
C HIS A 634 -6.32 -1.86 12.05
N PHE A 635 -5.20 -2.26 11.47
CA PHE A 635 -4.69 -3.60 11.67
C PHE A 635 -4.00 -3.65 13.03
N LYS A 636 -4.56 -4.41 13.96
CA LYS A 636 -4.04 -4.56 15.32
C LYS A 636 -4.10 -6.01 15.77
N ASP A 637 -2.94 -6.57 16.10
CA ASP A 637 -2.84 -7.85 16.78
C ASP A 637 -2.29 -7.69 18.21
N LYS A 638 -2.37 -8.77 19.00
CA LYS A 638 -1.88 -8.74 20.39
C LYS A 638 -0.35 -8.64 20.49
N ARG A 639 0.38 -8.94 19.40
CA ARG A 639 1.82 -9.19 19.40
C ARG A 639 2.63 -8.05 18.81
N PHE A 640 2.53 -7.79 17.51
CA PHE A 640 3.46 -6.93 16.77
C PHE A 640 2.79 -5.98 15.78
N VAL A 641 1.54 -6.19 15.38
CA VAL A 641 0.88 -5.34 14.37
C VAL A 641 0.05 -4.28 15.06
N ASP A 642 0.27 -3.02 14.69
CA ASP A 642 -0.58 -1.87 15.04
C ASP A 642 -0.30 -0.78 13.99
N LEU A 643 -1.11 -0.79 12.94
CA LEU A 643 -0.98 0.07 11.76
C LEU A 643 -2.32 0.69 11.43
N LEU A 644 -2.31 1.96 11.08
CA LEU A 644 -3.50 2.69 10.68
C LEU A 644 -3.31 3.36 9.34
N VAL A 645 -4.09 2.91 8.37
CA VAL A 645 -3.81 3.20 6.98
C VAL A 645 -5.06 3.45 6.18
N THR A 646 -4.93 4.18 5.08
CA THR A 646 -6.03 4.35 4.13
C THR A 646 -6.33 3.02 3.43
N PRO A 647 -7.58 2.75 3.01
CA PRO A 647 -7.98 1.53 2.28
C PRO A 647 -7.09 1.15 1.08
N ASN A 648 -6.52 2.13 0.37
CA ASN A 648 -5.66 1.89 -0.79
C ASN A 648 -4.16 1.77 -0.43
N HIS A 649 -3.80 1.91 0.83
CA HIS A 649 -2.44 1.68 1.31
C HIS A 649 -2.04 0.21 1.13
N ARG A 650 -0.80 -0.08 0.74
CA ARG A 650 -0.40 -1.45 0.38
C ARG A 650 0.28 -2.18 1.53
N PHE A 651 0.20 -3.50 1.50
CA PHE A 651 0.87 -4.41 2.42
C PHE A 651 1.62 -5.45 1.61
N LEU A 652 2.86 -5.73 2.01
CA LEU A 652 3.57 -6.91 1.57
C LEU A 652 2.98 -8.14 2.30
N THR A 653 2.19 -8.95 1.59
CA THR A 653 1.39 -10.02 2.19
C THR A 653 1.68 -11.40 1.60
N LEU A 654 1.45 -12.42 2.42
CA LEU A 654 1.45 -13.82 2.03
C LEU A 654 0.05 -14.40 2.33
N ASP A 655 -0.57 -14.97 1.31
CA ASP A 655 -1.83 -15.70 1.40
C ASP A 655 -1.55 -17.16 1.79
N ARG A 656 -2.31 -17.69 2.74
CA ARG A 656 -2.13 -19.04 3.28
C ARG A 656 -3.29 -19.98 2.98
N ARG A 657 -4.20 -19.62 2.07
CA ARG A 657 -5.29 -20.52 1.65
C ARG A 657 -4.73 -21.72 0.86
N GLY A 658 -4.99 -22.93 1.38
CA GLY A 658 -4.90 -24.19 0.63
C GLY A 658 -3.52 -24.75 0.34
N GLY A 659 -2.67 -25.01 1.35
CA GLY A 659 -1.51 -25.95 1.28
C GLY A 659 -0.35 -25.63 0.31
N SER A 660 -0.61 -24.90 -0.77
CA SER A 660 0.34 -24.40 -1.75
C SER A 660 0.75 -22.99 -1.35
N ARG A 661 2.07 -22.75 -1.28
CA ARG A 661 2.64 -21.43 -0.98
C ARG A 661 2.41 -20.52 -2.18
N THR A 662 1.36 -19.71 -2.17
CA THR A 662 1.30 -18.54 -3.06
C THR A 662 2.41 -17.56 -2.67
N GLY A 663 3.04 -16.95 -3.67
CA GLY A 663 4.15 -16.02 -3.48
C GLY A 663 3.76 -14.78 -2.66
N VAL A 664 4.77 -14.09 -2.14
CA VAL A 664 4.58 -12.80 -1.48
C VAL A 664 4.11 -11.77 -2.53
N ALA A 665 3.09 -10.97 -2.21
CA ALA A 665 2.55 -9.95 -3.12
C ALA A 665 2.09 -8.70 -2.37
N PHE A 666 2.13 -7.55 -3.05
CA PHE A 666 1.51 -6.33 -2.55
C PHE A 666 0.00 -6.42 -2.71
N ARG A 667 -0.73 -6.13 -1.63
CA ARG A 667 -2.20 -6.02 -1.60
C ARG A 667 -2.60 -4.77 -0.84
N THR A 668 -3.63 -4.07 -1.28
CA THR A 668 -4.18 -2.92 -0.56
C THR A 668 -4.79 -3.33 0.78
N ALA A 669 -4.91 -2.38 1.71
CA ALA A 669 -5.55 -2.58 3.01
C ALA A 669 -6.97 -3.14 2.85
N GLU A 670 -7.70 -2.66 1.85
CA GLU A 670 -9.03 -3.13 1.46
C GLU A 670 -9.01 -4.60 1.00
N GLU A 671 -8.08 -4.98 0.11
CA GLU A 671 -7.91 -6.36 -0.35
C GLU A 671 -7.51 -7.29 0.80
N VAL A 672 -6.66 -6.82 1.71
CA VAL A 672 -6.27 -7.57 2.91
C VAL A 672 -7.46 -7.77 3.83
N TYR A 673 -8.26 -6.73 4.06
CA TYR A 673 -9.46 -6.78 4.89
C TYR A 673 -10.49 -7.78 4.36
N LYS A 674 -10.75 -7.78 3.05
CA LYS A 674 -11.63 -8.75 2.37
C LYS A 674 -11.02 -10.16 2.31
N GLY A 675 -9.70 -10.25 2.36
CA GLY A 675 -8.96 -11.51 2.34
C GLY A 675 -9.04 -12.27 3.67
N ALA A 676 -9.01 -13.60 3.61
CA ALA A 676 -8.97 -14.47 4.80
C ALA A 676 -7.57 -15.09 4.93
N ASN A 677 -7.09 -15.23 6.17
CA ASN A 677 -5.74 -15.72 6.50
C ASN A 677 -4.58 -14.92 5.85
N MET A 678 -4.77 -13.63 5.63
CA MET A 678 -3.70 -12.76 5.11
C MET A 678 -2.67 -12.50 6.20
N THR A 679 -1.38 -12.61 5.85
CA THR A 679 -0.29 -12.42 6.82
C THR A 679 0.82 -11.53 6.30
N ILE A 680 1.41 -10.73 7.19
CA ILE A 680 2.73 -10.13 6.97
C ILE A 680 3.76 -11.26 7.06
N PRO A 681 4.64 -11.45 6.05
CA PRO A 681 5.57 -12.57 6.00
C PRO A 681 6.59 -12.56 7.15
N LYS A 682 7.26 -13.70 7.33
CA LYS A 682 8.46 -13.82 8.18
C LYS A 682 9.65 -13.32 7.36
N LEU A 683 10.58 -12.59 7.98
CA LEU A 683 11.78 -12.10 7.29
C LEU A 683 12.90 -13.13 7.36
N LYS A 684 13.84 -13.07 6.41
CA LYS A 684 15.11 -13.77 6.51
C LYS A 684 16.08 -12.90 7.31
N SER A 685 16.85 -13.53 8.19
CA SER A 685 17.92 -12.82 8.88
C SER A 685 19.05 -12.58 7.89
N PRO A 686 19.60 -11.36 7.82
CA PRO A 686 20.64 -11.05 6.85
C PRO A 686 21.88 -11.93 7.10
N PRO A 687 22.60 -12.35 6.03
CA PRO A 687 23.78 -13.19 6.17
C PRO A 687 24.92 -12.43 6.89
N ALA A 688 25.75 -13.16 7.61
CA ALA A 688 27.02 -12.61 8.09
C ALA A 688 27.96 -12.49 6.87
N SER A 689 28.54 -11.30 6.65
CA SER A 689 29.48 -11.08 5.55
C SER A 689 30.66 -10.22 6.03
N GLY A 690 31.86 -10.51 5.49
CA GLY A 690 33.10 -9.79 5.83
C GLY A 690 33.78 -10.22 7.13
N ALA A 691 34.98 -9.67 7.37
CA ALA A 691 35.71 -9.83 8.62
C ALA A 691 35.11 -8.98 9.74
N SER A 692 35.19 -9.45 10.99
CA SER A 692 34.78 -8.71 12.19
C SER A 692 35.45 -7.32 12.21
N PRO A 693 34.68 -6.23 12.37
CA PRO A 693 35.25 -4.89 12.41
C PRO A 693 36.20 -4.76 13.61
N ARG A 694 37.31 -4.05 13.47
CA ARG A 694 38.22 -3.79 14.60
C ARG A 694 37.90 -2.44 15.24
N LEU A 695 37.72 -2.43 16.55
CA LEU A 695 37.48 -1.20 17.32
C LEU A 695 38.81 -0.66 17.86
N SER A 696 39.13 0.60 17.55
CA SER A 696 40.32 1.29 18.07
C SER A 696 40.01 2.18 19.27
N MET A 697 40.92 2.19 20.23
CA MET A 697 40.91 3.05 21.42
C MET A 697 41.74 4.33 21.24
N LEU A 698 42.43 4.53 20.11
CA LEU A 698 43.33 5.68 19.93
C LEU A 698 42.61 7.02 20.08
N LYS A 699 41.36 7.14 19.59
CA LYS A 699 40.58 8.38 19.75
C LYS A 699 40.37 8.73 21.23
N THR A 700 40.00 7.76 22.05
CA THR A 700 39.84 7.94 23.50
C THR A 700 41.18 8.17 24.19
N ALA A 701 42.22 7.48 23.75
CA ALA A 701 43.58 7.67 24.25
C ALA A 701 44.06 9.12 24.10
N ARG A 702 43.87 9.69 22.90
CA ARG A 702 44.24 11.06 22.58
C ARG A 702 43.47 12.07 23.43
N ALA A 703 42.16 11.85 23.61
CA ALA A 703 41.32 12.69 24.45
C ALA A 703 41.78 12.70 25.93
N LEU A 704 42.41 11.63 26.40
CA LEU A 704 42.95 11.50 27.75
C LEU A 704 44.46 11.80 27.85
N HIS A 705 45.10 12.25 26.76
CA HIS A 705 46.55 12.43 26.69
C HIS A 705 47.34 11.19 27.16
N ALA A 706 46.83 10.00 26.81
CA ALA A 706 47.38 8.73 27.24
C ALA A 706 48.61 8.31 26.44
N ASP A 707 49.35 7.33 26.97
CA ASP A 707 50.52 6.77 26.32
C ASP A 707 50.18 5.49 25.56
N VAL A 708 50.81 5.32 24.39
CA VAL A 708 50.79 4.08 23.59
C VAL A 708 52.09 3.32 23.82
N HIS A 709 51.98 2.02 24.07
CA HIS A 709 53.07 1.12 24.40
C HIS A 709 53.20 0.05 23.33
N LEU A 710 54.33 0.06 22.61
CA LEU A 710 54.62 -0.82 21.49
C LEU A 710 55.52 -1.98 21.93
N PHE A 711 54.97 -3.20 21.93
CA PHE A 711 55.64 -4.41 22.38
C PHE A 711 56.02 -5.32 21.21
N PRO A 712 57.20 -5.96 21.25
CA PRO A 712 57.51 -7.07 20.37
C PRO A 712 56.77 -8.35 20.81
N ASN A 713 56.37 -9.22 19.87
CA ASN A 713 55.92 -10.57 20.18
C ASN A 713 57.04 -11.59 19.88
N GLY A 714 57.58 -12.21 20.93
CA GLY A 714 58.54 -13.32 20.78
C GLY A 714 59.97 -12.94 20.32
N ARG A 715 60.29 -11.65 20.14
CA ARG A 715 61.64 -11.14 19.75
C ARG A 715 62.20 -10.15 20.78
N ARG A 716 63.53 -10.00 20.83
CA ARG A 716 64.18 -8.92 21.61
C ARG A 716 63.79 -7.55 21.02
N LEU A 717 63.57 -6.55 21.88
CA LEU A 717 63.11 -5.21 21.47
C LEU A 717 63.96 -4.58 20.36
N SER A 718 65.29 -4.65 20.48
CA SER A 718 66.21 -4.09 19.48
C SER A 718 66.20 -4.83 18.14
N SER A 719 65.96 -6.15 18.15
CA SER A 719 65.85 -6.95 16.92
C SER A 719 64.52 -6.71 16.22
N TRP A 720 63.43 -6.57 16.98
CA TRP A 720 62.11 -6.26 16.45
C TRP A 720 62.03 -4.82 15.93
N PHE A 721 62.66 -3.87 16.62
CA PHE A 721 62.72 -2.48 16.16
C PHE A 721 63.30 -2.34 14.75
N ARG A 722 64.24 -3.21 14.36
CA ARG A 722 64.85 -3.18 13.01
C ARG A 722 63.89 -3.64 11.91
N THR A 723 62.83 -4.39 12.24
CA THR A 723 61.83 -4.88 11.29
C THR A 723 60.70 -3.89 11.05
N LEU A 724 60.67 -2.78 11.78
CA LEU A 724 59.75 -1.67 11.54
C LEU A 724 60.22 -0.84 10.33
N GLU A 725 59.27 -0.20 9.65
CA GLU A 725 59.51 0.69 8.52
C GLU A 725 60.36 1.92 8.93
N PRO A 726 61.10 2.55 8.00
CA PRO A 726 61.93 3.72 8.30
C PRO A 726 61.19 4.85 9.03
N GLU A 727 59.94 5.14 8.66
CA GLU A 727 59.15 6.25 9.20
C GLU A 727 58.83 6.06 10.68
N LEU A 728 58.22 4.92 11.05
CA LEU A 728 57.91 4.61 12.45
C LEU A 728 59.18 4.46 13.29
N ARG A 729 60.27 3.91 12.74
CA ARG A 729 61.57 3.87 13.43
C ARG A 729 62.11 5.26 13.73
N SER A 730 62.01 6.18 12.77
CA SER A 730 62.44 7.58 12.95
C SER A 730 61.63 8.25 14.07
N LYS A 731 60.30 8.08 14.03
CA LYS A 731 59.38 8.57 15.05
C LYS A 731 59.69 8.02 16.45
N ILE A 732 59.91 6.71 16.56
CA ILE A 732 60.28 6.09 17.85
C ILE A 732 61.63 6.63 18.36
N ARG A 733 62.60 6.90 17.48
CA ARG A 733 63.89 7.48 17.89
C ARG A 733 63.78 8.92 18.36
N SER A 734 62.92 9.72 17.75
CA SER A 734 62.81 11.15 18.08
C SER A 734 62.09 11.40 19.40
N ILE A 735 61.02 10.65 19.69
CA ILE A 735 60.11 10.93 20.81
C ILE A 735 59.81 9.72 21.72
N GLY A 736 60.26 8.52 21.36
CA GLY A 736 59.95 7.30 22.09
C GLY A 736 60.83 7.08 23.32
N THR A 737 60.23 6.59 24.41
CA THR A 737 60.95 6.19 25.63
C THR A 737 60.96 4.68 25.80
N VAL A 738 62.10 4.09 26.15
CA VAL A 738 62.22 2.64 26.40
C VAL A 738 61.92 2.31 27.86
N HIS A 739 60.99 1.39 28.10
CA HIS A 739 60.67 0.89 29.44
C HIS A 739 60.95 -0.61 29.57
N LYS A 740 61.49 -1.04 30.72
CA LYS A 740 61.76 -2.45 31.08
C LYS A 740 60.67 -3.04 31.98
N GLN A 741 59.40 -2.92 31.59
CA GLN A 741 58.27 -3.56 32.30
C GLN A 741 57.63 -4.68 31.47
N ARG A 742 57.44 -5.85 32.07
CA ARG A 742 56.72 -6.98 31.47
C ARG A 742 55.27 -6.62 31.16
N SER A 743 54.82 -6.97 29.96
CA SER A 743 53.39 -6.92 29.62
C SER A 743 52.67 -8.01 30.42
N LYS A 744 51.45 -7.69 30.88
CA LYS A 744 50.54 -8.69 31.49
C LYS A 744 49.73 -9.46 30.44
N VAL A 745 49.88 -9.11 29.16
CA VAL A 745 49.23 -9.75 28.01
C VAL A 745 50.13 -10.82 27.39
N ASN A 746 51.46 -10.68 27.51
CA ASN A 746 52.45 -11.67 27.10
C ASN A 746 53.69 -11.59 28.01
N GLU A 747 53.97 -12.65 28.77
CA GLU A 747 54.96 -12.64 29.86
C GLU A 747 56.40 -12.92 29.42
N ARG A 748 56.63 -13.30 28.15
CA ARG A 748 57.92 -13.80 27.65
C ARG A 748 59.01 -12.74 27.50
N TRP A 749 58.68 -11.46 27.32
CA TRP A 749 59.65 -10.35 27.17
C TRP A 749 59.11 -9.04 27.75
N GLY A 750 59.99 -8.23 28.36
CA GLY A 750 59.59 -7.09 29.20
C GLY A 750 60.10 -5.72 28.81
N SER A 751 60.55 -5.51 27.57
CA SER A 751 60.94 -4.18 27.10
C SER A 751 60.02 -3.71 25.97
N HIS A 752 59.64 -2.43 26.00
CA HIS A 752 58.75 -1.81 25.01
C HIS A 752 59.09 -0.34 24.80
N TYR A 753 58.63 0.22 23.68
CA TYR A 753 58.64 1.66 23.44
C TYR A 753 57.33 2.28 23.93
N THR A 754 57.42 3.47 24.50
CA THR A 754 56.27 4.29 24.89
C THR A 754 56.31 5.60 24.12
N LEU A 755 55.17 5.97 23.53
CA LEU A 755 54.98 7.21 22.77
C LEU A 755 53.66 7.88 23.18
N PRO A 756 53.56 9.21 23.11
CA PRO A 756 52.27 9.90 23.29
C PRO A 756 51.26 9.46 22.23
N SER A 757 50.00 9.28 22.62
CA SER A 757 48.92 8.87 21.69
C SER A 757 48.61 9.89 20.58
N SER A 758 49.02 11.16 20.72
CA SER A 758 48.93 12.19 19.68
C SER A 758 49.83 11.91 18.47
N GLU A 759 50.94 11.19 18.69
CA GLU A 759 51.98 10.98 17.67
C GLU A 759 51.82 9.65 16.92
N ILE A 760 50.90 8.79 17.38
CA ILE A 760 50.64 7.47 16.82
C ILE A 760 49.36 7.50 15.98
N SER A 761 49.48 7.13 14.71
CA SER A 761 48.39 6.93 13.74
C SER A 761 47.84 5.50 13.77
N GLU A 762 46.76 5.22 13.03
CA GLU A 762 46.26 3.85 12.87
C GLU A 762 47.23 3.02 12.02
N GLU A 763 47.84 3.63 11.01
CA GLU A 763 48.82 3.02 10.12
C GLU A 763 50.08 2.55 10.88
N ASP A 764 50.52 3.32 11.88
CA ASP A 764 51.61 2.91 12.77
C ASP A 764 51.24 1.64 13.57
N ILE A 765 49.98 1.50 13.99
CA ILE A 765 49.51 0.29 14.69
C ILE A 765 49.45 -0.90 13.73
N ASP A 766 48.99 -0.69 12.48
CA ASP A 766 49.00 -1.72 11.44
C ASP A 766 50.42 -2.21 11.17
N GLU A 767 51.39 -1.31 11.11
CA GLU A 767 52.80 -1.65 10.97
C GLU A 767 53.32 -2.47 12.15
N VAL A 768 53.03 -2.04 13.38
CA VAL A 768 53.42 -2.77 14.60
C VAL A 768 52.88 -4.20 14.59
N GLU A 769 51.61 -4.39 14.21
CA GLU A 769 51.00 -5.72 14.13
C GLU A 769 51.60 -6.56 12.99
N ARG A 770 51.82 -5.97 11.80
CA ARG A 770 52.48 -6.64 10.66
C ARG A 770 53.89 -7.10 10.99
N ALA A 771 54.63 -6.31 11.75
CA ALA A 771 55.97 -6.64 12.24
C ALA A 771 55.96 -7.69 13.37
N GLY A 772 54.81 -8.29 13.70
CA GLY A 772 54.68 -9.26 14.78
C GLY A 772 54.83 -8.61 16.16
N GLY A 773 54.43 -7.35 16.31
CA GLY A 773 54.30 -6.66 17.58
C GLY A 773 52.84 -6.55 18.02
N PHE A 774 52.60 -5.92 19.17
CA PHE A 774 51.27 -5.53 19.63
C PHE A 774 51.33 -4.22 20.40
N ALA A 775 50.23 -3.46 20.36
CA ALA A 775 50.14 -2.16 21.01
C ALA A 775 49.13 -2.17 22.17
N LEU A 776 49.54 -1.58 23.29
CA LEU A 776 48.67 -1.33 24.44
C LEU A 776 48.56 0.18 24.71
N VAL A 777 47.52 0.60 25.40
CA VAL A 777 47.31 1.99 25.80
C VAL A 777 47.00 2.09 27.29
N SER A 778 47.53 3.13 27.94
CA SER A 778 47.14 3.51 29.30
C SER A 778 47.46 4.96 29.61
N GLU A 779 46.66 5.55 30.51
CA GLU A 779 47.06 6.75 31.25
C GLU A 779 48.17 6.43 32.26
N LYS A 780 48.87 7.46 32.72
CA LYS A 780 49.91 7.34 33.76
C LYS A 780 49.34 6.64 35.00
N ARG A 781 49.94 5.50 35.36
CA ARG A 781 49.59 4.66 36.53
C ARG A 781 48.24 3.91 36.43
N SER A 782 47.64 3.82 35.24
CA SER A 782 46.47 2.97 34.93
C SER A 782 46.86 1.61 34.33
N SER A 783 45.92 0.64 34.28
CA SER A 783 46.21 -0.64 33.61
C SER A 783 46.25 -0.46 32.10
N LYS A 784 47.27 -1.08 31.48
CA LYS A 784 47.39 -1.20 30.01
C LYS A 784 46.27 -2.08 29.45
N VAL A 785 45.59 -1.61 28.42
CA VAL A 785 44.59 -2.37 27.64
C VAL A 785 44.99 -2.39 26.16
N PRO A 786 44.55 -3.37 25.35
CA PRO A 786 44.82 -3.35 23.91
C PRO A 786 44.35 -2.06 23.23
N VAL A 787 45.13 -1.59 22.25
CA VAL A 787 44.74 -0.45 21.41
C VAL A 787 43.57 -0.81 20.50
N ARG A 788 43.54 -2.04 19.99
CA ARG A 788 42.48 -2.55 19.10
C ARG A 788 41.81 -3.79 19.70
N PHE A 789 40.50 -3.89 19.50
CA PHE A 789 39.69 -5.04 19.90
C PHE A 789 38.99 -5.66 18.70
N ASP A 790 38.76 -6.97 18.77
CA ASP A 790 37.79 -7.66 17.90
C ASP A 790 36.39 -7.10 18.17
N GLY A 791 35.72 -6.62 17.12
CA GLY A 791 34.47 -5.89 17.23
C GLY A 791 33.32 -6.76 17.71
N GLU A 792 33.25 -8.03 17.30
CA GLU A 792 32.25 -8.98 17.79
C GLU A 792 32.37 -9.21 19.30
N ARG A 793 33.57 -9.56 19.78
CA ARG A 793 33.82 -9.72 21.23
C ARG A 793 33.59 -8.42 21.98
N PHE A 794 34.00 -7.29 21.43
CA PHE A 794 33.80 -6.01 22.09
C PHE A 794 32.31 -5.59 22.12
N ALA A 795 31.54 -5.88 21.07
CA ALA A 795 30.09 -5.72 21.05
C ALA A 795 29.42 -6.62 22.10
N ALA A 796 29.88 -7.86 22.25
CA ALA A 796 29.42 -8.74 23.33
C ALA A 796 29.73 -8.16 24.72
N LEU A 797 30.90 -7.51 24.91
CA LEU A 797 31.25 -6.83 26.15
C LEU A 797 30.31 -5.65 26.42
N CYS A 798 30.00 -4.85 25.40
CA CYS A 798 29.02 -3.77 25.49
C CYS A 798 27.63 -4.30 25.86
N GLY A 799 27.19 -5.43 25.29
CA GLY A 799 25.90 -6.04 25.63
C GLY A 799 25.82 -6.45 27.12
N TRP A 800 26.87 -7.10 27.63
CA TRP A 800 26.98 -7.39 29.08
C TRP A 800 27.02 -6.12 29.94
N PHE A 801 27.68 -5.07 29.46
CA PHE A 801 27.77 -3.81 30.18
C PHE A 801 26.41 -3.11 30.26
N VAL A 802 25.68 -3.01 29.15
CA VAL A 802 24.41 -2.29 29.16
C VAL A 802 23.36 -3.00 30.01
N SER A 803 23.44 -4.32 30.13
CA SER A 803 22.55 -5.07 31.02
C SER A 803 23.03 -5.00 32.48
N GLU A 804 24.23 -5.50 32.75
CA GLU A 804 24.67 -5.86 34.10
C GLU A 804 25.85 -5.00 34.61
N GLY A 805 26.30 -4.05 33.80
CA GLY A 805 27.49 -3.27 34.06
C GLY A 805 27.25 -1.89 34.67
N SER A 806 28.30 -1.36 35.29
CA SER A 806 28.37 0.01 35.78
C SER A 806 29.79 0.57 35.71
N LEU A 807 29.90 1.89 35.63
CA LEU A 807 31.17 2.58 35.79
C LEU A 807 31.48 2.75 37.28
N TYR A 808 32.76 2.66 37.64
CA TYR A 808 33.21 2.98 38.99
C TYR A 808 34.39 3.95 38.95
N SER A 809 34.47 4.80 39.97
CA SER A 809 35.60 5.66 40.26
C SER A 809 35.87 5.62 41.75
N THR A 810 37.12 5.34 42.16
CA THR A 810 37.51 5.38 43.57
C THR A 810 38.28 6.66 43.88
N ALA A 811 37.97 7.29 45.01
CA ALA A 811 38.77 8.39 45.54
C ALA A 811 40.25 7.96 45.72
N PRO A 812 41.20 8.90 45.53
CA PRO A 812 42.59 8.68 45.93
C PRO A 812 42.65 8.25 47.40
N LYS A 813 43.51 7.29 47.71
CA LYS A 813 43.71 6.79 49.08
C LYS A 813 45.19 6.81 49.42
N GLU A 814 45.51 7.47 50.52
CA GLU A 814 46.84 7.43 51.12
C GLU A 814 46.89 6.33 52.17
N TYR A 815 47.90 5.46 52.08
CA TYR A 815 48.10 4.37 53.02
C TYR A 815 49.01 4.83 54.16
N PRO A 816 48.88 4.25 55.37
CA PRO A 816 49.76 4.57 56.51
C PRO A 816 51.26 4.39 56.23
N THR A 817 51.61 3.66 55.16
CA THR A 817 52.99 3.42 54.68
C THR A 817 53.56 4.57 53.85
N GLY A 818 52.87 5.71 53.73
CA GLY A 818 53.23 6.82 52.82
C GLY A 818 52.97 6.53 51.34
N ARG A 819 52.45 5.34 51.01
CA ARG A 819 52.07 4.99 49.63
C ARG A 819 50.74 5.67 49.28
N ARG A 820 50.72 6.47 48.21
CA ARG A 820 49.49 7.08 47.68
C ARG A 820 48.96 6.28 46.50
N ARG A 821 47.73 5.75 46.60
CA ARG A 821 46.98 5.21 45.46
C ARG A 821 46.15 6.32 44.85
N GLY A 822 46.39 6.62 43.58
CA GLY A 822 45.61 7.60 42.82
C GLY A 822 44.15 7.16 42.62
N ARG A 823 43.38 8.01 41.93
CA ARG A 823 42.03 7.69 41.45
C ARG A 823 42.10 6.42 40.59
N SER A 824 41.17 5.48 40.77
CA SER A 824 41.08 4.27 39.95
C SER A 824 39.70 4.19 39.35
N GLU A 825 39.67 4.16 38.03
CA GLU A 825 38.43 4.12 37.24
C GLU A 825 38.37 2.83 36.42
N GLY A 826 37.16 2.43 36.06
CA GLY A 826 36.98 1.25 35.22
C GLY A 826 35.54 0.81 35.09
N VAL A 827 35.40 -0.41 34.58
CA VAL A 827 34.11 -1.05 34.31
C VAL A 827 33.90 -2.21 35.29
N LEU A 828 32.69 -2.29 35.83
CA LEU A 828 32.17 -3.44 36.58
C LEU A 828 31.15 -4.16 35.71
N ILE A 829 31.16 -5.49 35.74
CA ILE A 829 30.09 -6.33 35.19
C ILE A 829 29.65 -7.28 36.31
N SER A 830 28.43 -7.10 36.77
CA SER A 830 27.83 -7.97 37.79
C SER A 830 27.24 -9.21 37.12
N GLN A 831 27.23 -10.35 37.82
CA GLN A 831 26.37 -11.47 37.40
C GLN A 831 26.18 -12.38 38.60
N SER A 832 24.95 -12.48 39.09
CA SER A 832 24.59 -13.31 40.24
C SER A 832 24.55 -14.80 39.86
N TYR A 833 24.78 -15.69 40.82
CA TYR A 833 24.62 -17.13 40.65
C TYR A 833 24.01 -17.73 41.94
N GLY A 834 23.07 -18.68 41.81
CA GLY A 834 22.37 -19.27 42.97
C GLY A 834 20.85 -19.41 42.76
N ARG A 835 20.07 -19.56 43.86
CA ARG A 835 18.59 -19.64 43.80
C ARG A 835 18.03 -18.38 43.14
N GLY A 836 17.42 -18.53 41.96
CA GLY A 836 16.89 -17.43 41.14
C GLY A 836 17.60 -17.23 39.79
N ASN A 837 18.86 -17.66 39.64
CA ASN A 837 19.59 -17.62 38.37
C ASN A 837 20.45 -18.89 38.17
N PRO A 838 19.84 -20.04 37.77
CA PRO A 838 20.54 -21.31 37.63
C PRO A 838 21.60 -21.32 36.52
N ARG A 839 21.51 -20.39 35.55
CA ARG A 839 22.51 -20.23 34.47
C ARG A 839 23.61 -19.21 34.81
N GLY A 840 23.52 -18.54 35.95
CA GLY A 840 24.46 -17.49 36.36
C GLY A 840 25.92 -17.94 36.34
N LEU A 841 26.22 -19.18 36.76
CA LEU A 841 27.58 -19.72 36.73
C LEU A 841 28.12 -19.87 35.29
N VAL A 842 27.29 -20.34 34.36
CA VAL A 842 27.64 -20.45 32.92
C VAL A 842 27.89 -19.06 32.34
N TYR A 843 27.03 -18.09 32.65
CA TYR A 843 27.16 -16.71 32.17
C TYR A 843 28.43 -16.04 32.71
N ARG A 844 28.79 -16.28 33.98
CA ARG A 844 30.08 -15.84 34.53
C ARG A 844 31.27 -16.45 33.80
N GLY A 845 31.18 -17.73 33.43
CA GLY A 845 32.19 -18.39 32.58
C GLY A 845 32.33 -17.70 31.22
N LYS A 846 31.20 -17.37 30.56
CA LYS A 846 31.19 -16.61 29.31
C LYS A 846 31.81 -15.22 29.47
N ILE A 847 31.49 -14.48 30.55
CA ILE A 847 32.08 -13.16 30.82
C ILE A 847 33.60 -13.27 31.06
N ALA A 848 34.06 -14.24 31.85
CA ALA A 848 35.48 -14.45 32.11
C ALA A 848 36.26 -14.80 30.83
N GLY A 849 35.73 -15.71 30.01
CA GLY A 849 36.30 -16.08 28.72
C GLY A 849 36.34 -14.90 27.75
N LEU A 850 35.29 -14.08 27.73
CA LEU A 850 35.22 -12.87 26.92
C LEU A 850 36.28 -11.84 27.30
N LEU A 851 36.41 -11.53 28.60
CA LEU A 851 37.43 -10.60 29.10
C LEU A 851 38.84 -11.09 28.76
N SER A 852 39.12 -12.38 29.00
CA SER A 852 40.41 -12.97 28.65
C SER A 852 40.68 -12.92 27.14
N GLY A 853 39.68 -13.23 26.31
CA GLY A 853 39.78 -13.18 24.85
C GLY A 853 39.92 -11.77 24.27
N LEU A 854 39.58 -10.74 25.05
CA LEU A 854 39.83 -9.33 24.74
C LEU A 854 41.16 -8.84 25.31
N GLY A 855 41.97 -9.68 25.97
CA GLY A 855 43.19 -9.23 26.65
C GLY A 855 42.93 -8.33 27.87
N LEU A 856 41.72 -8.38 28.43
CA LEU A 856 41.30 -7.61 29.59
C LEU A 856 41.42 -8.44 30.87
N ARG A 857 42.03 -7.85 31.89
CA ARG A 857 42.18 -8.51 33.20
C ARG A 857 41.01 -8.17 34.12
N GLY A 858 39.96 -8.98 34.09
CA GLY A 858 38.88 -8.93 35.06
C GLY A 858 39.29 -9.48 36.41
N ARG A 859 39.37 -8.65 37.45
CA ARG A 859 39.54 -9.11 38.83
C ARG A 859 38.18 -9.42 39.43
N THR A 860 38.03 -10.58 40.04
CA THR A 860 36.87 -10.90 40.88
C THR A 860 37.15 -10.46 42.31
N ASP A 861 36.21 -9.81 42.97
CA ASP A 861 36.36 -9.48 44.40
C ASP A 861 36.30 -10.74 45.28
N SER A 862 37.10 -10.74 46.35
CA SER A 862 37.26 -11.84 47.30
C SER A 862 36.12 -11.88 48.32
N LYS A 863 35.82 -13.09 48.81
CA LYS A 863 34.70 -13.55 49.66
C LYS A 863 33.40 -13.95 48.94
N GLU A 864 32.84 -13.14 48.05
CA GLU A 864 31.51 -13.46 47.45
C GLU A 864 31.46 -13.54 45.91
N LYS A 865 32.58 -13.26 45.20
CA LYS A 865 32.70 -13.34 43.73
C LYS A 865 31.51 -12.69 42.97
N LYS A 866 30.97 -11.56 43.41
CA LYS A 866 29.73 -10.97 42.85
C LYS A 866 29.89 -10.31 41.47
N TYR A 867 31.05 -9.73 41.16
CA TYR A 867 31.28 -8.97 39.92
C TYR A 867 32.69 -9.17 39.34
N PHE A 868 32.87 -8.81 38.06
CA PHE A 868 34.17 -8.69 37.39
C PHE A 868 34.55 -7.21 37.29
N LYS A 869 35.75 -6.88 37.75
CA LYS A 869 36.29 -5.51 37.76
C LYS A 869 37.46 -5.36 36.79
N VAL A 870 37.29 -4.48 35.81
CA VAL A 870 38.34 -4.11 34.83
C VAL A 870 38.76 -2.67 35.08
N ALA A 871 39.96 -2.50 35.64
CA ALA A 871 40.50 -1.18 36.01
C ALA A 871 41.24 -0.53 34.84
N SER A 872 40.60 0.37 34.10
CA SER A 872 41.16 1.11 32.98
C SER A 872 40.38 2.40 32.77
N GLY A 873 41.06 3.56 32.88
CA GLY A 873 40.44 4.86 32.60
C GLY A 873 40.09 5.03 31.11
N ILE A 874 40.90 4.46 30.20
CA ILE A 874 40.59 4.39 28.76
C ILE A 874 39.25 3.67 28.52
N LEU A 875 39.08 2.47 29.07
CA LEU A 875 37.84 1.71 28.88
C LEU A 875 36.66 2.39 29.59
N HIS A 876 36.90 2.99 30.76
CA HIS A 876 35.90 3.77 31.49
C HIS A 876 35.38 4.92 30.63
N GLU A 877 36.27 5.75 30.09
CA GLU A 877 35.91 6.91 29.28
C GLU A 877 35.26 6.53 27.96
N TRP A 878 35.78 5.50 27.28
CA TRP A 878 35.16 5.00 26.06
C TRP A 878 33.73 4.52 26.33
N THR A 879 33.53 3.75 27.40
CA THR A 879 32.21 3.23 27.79
C THR A 879 31.28 4.36 28.22
N ARG A 880 31.78 5.35 28.96
CA ARG A 880 31.05 6.56 29.35
C ARG A 880 30.49 7.29 28.14
N SER A 881 31.34 7.52 27.14
CA SER A 881 31.01 8.31 25.95
C SER A 881 30.15 7.55 24.92
N ASN A 882 30.13 6.22 24.94
CA ASN A 882 29.46 5.42 23.90
C ASN A 882 28.24 4.62 24.39
N CYS A 883 28.21 4.24 25.67
CA CYS A 883 27.14 3.43 26.25
C CYS A 883 26.14 4.23 27.07
N TYR A 884 26.31 5.55 27.22
CA TYR A 884 25.36 6.44 27.91
C TYR A 884 24.90 7.60 26.99
N SER A 885 23.70 8.13 27.22
CA SER A 885 23.17 9.34 26.56
C SER A 885 23.70 10.63 27.22
N GLU A 886 23.88 11.70 26.45
CA GLU A 886 24.34 13.01 26.95
C GLU A 886 23.25 13.69 27.83
N GLY A 887 23.66 14.42 28.88
CA GLY A 887 22.77 15.34 29.62
C GLY A 887 22.15 14.86 30.94
N GLY A 888 22.58 13.74 31.53
CA GLY A 888 22.09 13.30 32.84
C GLY A 888 23.12 13.42 33.96
N ASP A 889 22.75 14.03 35.09
CA ASP A 889 23.53 13.95 36.32
C ASP A 889 23.57 12.50 36.82
N SER A 890 24.78 11.92 36.83
CA SER A 890 25.17 10.53 37.18
C SER A 890 24.86 9.43 36.13
N HIS A 891 25.86 8.57 35.88
CA HIS A 891 25.85 7.43 34.94
C HIS A 891 24.92 6.28 35.38
N ARG A 892 23.60 6.53 35.40
CA ARG A 892 22.56 5.59 35.85
C ARG A 892 22.15 4.59 34.77
N ALA A 893 21.53 3.48 35.18
CA ALA A 893 21.01 2.46 34.26
C ALA A 893 20.00 3.03 33.24
N SER A 894 19.21 4.04 33.63
CA SER A 894 18.20 4.69 32.80
C SER A 894 18.75 5.56 31.67
N SER A 895 20.06 5.86 31.66
CA SER A 895 20.70 6.62 30.57
C SER A 895 21.55 5.76 29.65
N LYS A 896 21.52 4.43 29.79
CA LYS A 896 22.28 3.52 28.93
C LYS A 896 21.76 3.51 27.49
N ARG A 897 22.61 3.20 26.50
CA ARG A 897 22.24 3.11 25.06
C ARG A 897 23.13 2.12 24.31
N ILE A 898 22.75 1.74 23.09
CA ILE A 898 23.61 0.88 22.25
C ILE A 898 24.70 1.75 21.59
N PRO A 899 25.98 1.39 21.73
CA PRO A 899 27.06 2.07 21.02
C PRO A 899 26.88 2.02 19.50
N ARG A 900 27.10 3.14 18.80
CA ARG A 900 26.87 3.24 17.35
C ARG A 900 27.67 2.21 16.53
N PHE A 901 28.87 1.83 16.99
CA PHE A 901 29.68 0.82 16.28
C PHE A 901 29.01 -0.57 16.22
N VAL A 902 28.08 -0.88 17.12
CA VAL A 902 27.36 -2.18 17.12
C VAL A 902 26.54 -2.35 15.83
N PHE A 903 26.03 -1.26 15.25
CA PHE A 903 25.23 -1.27 14.02
C PHE A 903 26.06 -1.37 12.73
N THR A 904 27.38 -1.54 12.82
CA THR A 904 28.27 -1.58 11.65
C THR A 904 28.26 -2.92 10.91
N SER A 905 27.90 -4.01 11.57
CA SER A 905 27.83 -5.35 10.96
C SER A 905 26.75 -6.22 11.60
N VAL A 906 26.29 -7.24 10.87
CA VAL A 906 25.34 -8.23 11.39
C VAL A 906 25.95 -9.01 12.55
N GLN A 907 27.25 -9.30 12.48
CA GLN A 907 27.98 -10.04 13.48
C GLN A 907 28.04 -9.28 14.81
N THR A 908 28.37 -7.99 14.78
CA THR A 908 28.38 -7.13 15.99
C THR A 908 26.99 -6.97 16.59
N MET A 909 25.96 -6.80 15.76
CA MET A 909 24.57 -6.72 16.24
C MET A 909 24.13 -8.01 16.94
N ARG A 910 24.47 -9.18 16.35
CA ARG A 910 24.15 -10.50 16.96
C ARG A 910 24.90 -10.71 18.26
N ALA A 911 26.21 -10.43 18.29
CA ALA A 911 27.04 -10.61 19.47
C ALA A 911 26.57 -9.72 20.64
N PHE A 912 26.21 -8.46 20.34
CA PHE A 912 25.61 -7.55 21.32
C PHE A 912 24.26 -8.07 21.83
N LEU A 913 23.35 -8.45 20.93
CA LEU A 913 22.01 -8.91 21.30
C LEU A 913 22.07 -10.17 22.16
N GLU A 914 22.93 -11.13 21.81
CA GLU A 914 23.06 -12.37 22.58
C GLU A 914 23.51 -12.08 24.02
N SER A 915 24.55 -11.25 24.21
CA SER A 915 25.05 -10.97 25.56
C SER A 915 24.11 -10.07 26.37
N ALA A 916 23.52 -9.05 25.76
CA ALA A 916 22.52 -8.21 26.43
C ALA A 916 21.30 -9.05 26.87
N TYR A 917 20.84 -9.97 26.01
CA TYR A 917 19.74 -10.88 26.32
C TYR A 917 20.10 -11.93 27.38
N MET A 918 21.36 -12.36 27.49
CA MET A 918 21.79 -13.23 28.59
C MET A 918 21.84 -12.51 29.94
N GLY A 919 22.01 -11.18 29.96
CA GLY A 919 21.91 -10.36 31.16
C GLY A 919 20.45 -10.15 31.58
N ASP A 920 19.72 -9.30 30.84
CA ASP A 920 18.37 -8.86 31.23
C ASP A 920 17.22 -9.51 30.43
N GLY A 921 17.53 -10.56 29.67
CA GLY A 921 16.53 -11.29 28.88
C GLY A 921 15.86 -12.41 29.66
N SER A 922 14.58 -12.62 29.38
CA SER A 922 13.79 -13.72 29.94
C SER A 922 13.36 -14.68 28.83
N ALA A 923 13.95 -15.88 28.80
CA ALA A 923 13.54 -16.93 27.87
C ALA A 923 12.09 -17.40 28.14
N LYS A 924 11.61 -17.31 29.39
CA LYS A 924 10.24 -17.67 29.77
C LYS A 924 9.21 -16.69 29.19
N GLN A 925 9.54 -15.40 29.12
CA GLN A 925 8.65 -14.35 28.63
C GLN A 925 8.99 -13.88 27.20
N VAL A 926 10.09 -14.37 26.61
CA VAL A 926 10.66 -13.93 25.32
C VAL A 926 10.74 -12.39 25.26
N CYS A 927 11.30 -11.79 26.31
CA CYS A 927 11.42 -10.34 26.44
C CYS A 927 12.80 -9.90 26.92
N TYR A 928 13.19 -8.69 26.55
CA TYR A 928 14.32 -7.96 27.12
C TYR A 928 13.78 -6.78 27.93
N SER A 929 14.34 -6.51 29.10
CA SER A 929 13.85 -5.46 30.01
C SER A 929 14.93 -4.42 30.26
N THR A 930 14.57 -3.14 30.29
CA THR A 930 15.50 -2.06 30.65
C THR A 930 14.76 -0.85 31.21
N THR A 931 15.39 -0.08 32.10
CA THR A 931 14.87 1.23 32.56
C THR A 931 15.24 2.38 31.62
N SER A 932 16.10 2.13 30.61
CA SER A 932 16.51 3.15 29.65
C SER A 932 15.63 3.15 28.40
N GLU A 933 15.00 4.28 28.12
CA GLU A 933 14.25 4.51 26.89
C GLU A 933 15.16 4.45 25.66
N SER A 934 16.34 5.06 25.74
CA SER A 934 17.30 5.08 24.62
C SER A 934 17.73 3.68 24.24
N LEU A 935 18.07 2.84 25.25
CA LEU A 935 18.43 1.44 25.01
C LEU A 935 17.26 0.64 24.43
N ALA A 936 16.05 0.88 24.92
CA ALA A 936 14.87 0.18 24.43
C ALA A 936 14.55 0.54 22.97
N LYS A 937 14.67 1.82 22.58
CA LYS A 937 14.51 2.28 21.19
C LYS A 937 15.63 1.78 20.28
N ASP A 938 16.90 1.85 20.73
CA ASP A 938 18.03 1.31 19.98
C ASP A 938 17.88 -0.20 19.73
N MET A 939 17.32 -0.94 20.69
CA MET A 939 17.03 -2.37 20.50
C MET A 939 15.96 -2.62 19.44
N VAL A 940 14.94 -1.76 19.30
CA VAL A 940 13.95 -1.87 18.20
C VAL A 940 14.65 -1.72 16.84
N VAL A 941 15.56 -0.76 16.70
CA VAL A 941 16.36 -0.59 15.47
C VAL A 941 17.20 -1.83 15.19
N LEU A 942 17.93 -2.31 16.21
CA LEU A 942 18.80 -3.50 16.10
C LEU A 942 18.00 -4.73 15.67
N LEU A 943 16.83 -4.96 16.29
CA LEU A 943 15.96 -6.09 15.98
C LEU A 943 15.38 -5.99 14.57
N SER A 944 14.99 -4.79 14.14
CA SER A 944 14.47 -4.54 12.79
C SER A 944 15.51 -4.88 11.72
N LEU A 945 16.76 -4.48 11.95
CA LEU A 945 17.90 -4.83 11.07
C LEU A 945 18.23 -6.32 11.06
N LEU A 946 17.93 -7.05 12.13
CA LEU A 946 18.10 -8.51 12.21
C LEU A 946 16.88 -9.30 11.67
N GLY A 947 15.83 -8.60 11.22
CA GLY A 947 14.62 -9.18 10.64
C GLY A 947 13.60 -9.64 11.67
N ALA A 948 13.68 -9.13 12.90
CA ALA A 948 12.70 -9.39 13.94
C ALA A 948 11.64 -8.28 13.97
N LYS A 949 10.39 -8.68 14.24
CA LYS A 949 9.31 -7.77 14.61
C LYS A 949 9.40 -7.52 16.11
N SER A 950 9.08 -6.31 16.54
CA SER A 950 9.26 -5.91 17.93
C SER A 950 8.06 -5.15 18.49
N LYS A 951 7.84 -5.34 19.79
CA LYS A 951 6.89 -4.58 20.60
C LYS A 951 7.58 -4.07 21.85
N ILE A 952 7.57 -2.76 22.04
CA ILE A 952 8.03 -2.09 23.27
C ILE A 952 6.82 -1.63 24.08
N LYS A 953 6.84 -1.86 25.40
CA LYS A 953 5.83 -1.37 26.35
C LYS A 953 6.54 -0.83 27.60
N TRP A 954 6.16 0.35 28.07
CA TRP A 954 6.52 0.85 29.39
C TRP A 954 5.56 0.27 30.45
N ASP A 955 6.11 -0.34 31.50
CA ASP A 955 5.36 -1.09 32.51
C ASP A 955 6.09 -1.03 33.86
N ASN A 956 5.49 -0.38 34.87
CA ASN A 956 6.05 -0.26 36.23
C ASN A 956 7.49 0.26 36.28
N GLY A 957 7.80 1.33 35.52
CA GLY A 957 9.13 1.93 35.52
C GLY A 957 10.18 1.22 34.65
N ILE A 958 9.76 0.21 33.85
CA ILE A 958 10.64 -0.61 33.02
C ILE A 958 10.06 -0.73 31.60
N TYR A 959 10.90 -0.55 30.58
CA TYR A 959 10.59 -0.92 29.20
C TYR A 959 10.72 -2.43 29.04
N ARG A 960 9.64 -3.07 28.61
CA ARG A 960 9.59 -4.48 28.20
C ARG A 960 9.55 -4.57 26.68
N LEU A 961 10.59 -5.15 26.10
CA LEU A 961 10.73 -5.36 24.67
C LEU A 961 10.49 -6.83 24.33
N THR A 962 9.39 -7.12 23.65
CA THR A 962 9.08 -8.45 23.10
C THR A 962 9.44 -8.48 21.63
N PHE A 963 10.08 -9.54 21.15
CA PHE A 963 10.44 -9.64 19.75
C PHE A 963 10.43 -11.06 19.23
N LYS A 964 10.05 -11.23 17.96
CA LYS A 964 10.03 -12.52 17.31
C LYS A 964 10.06 -12.36 15.79
N ASN A 965 10.79 -13.24 15.12
CA ASN A 965 10.72 -13.34 13.66
C ASN A 965 9.68 -14.40 13.27
N VAL A 966 8.42 -13.98 13.12
CA VAL A 966 7.26 -14.82 12.75
C VAL A 966 6.37 -14.10 11.75
N SER A 967 5.56 -14.84 11.00
CA SER A 967 4.46 -14.24 10.25
C SER A 967 3.41 -13.67 11.21
N SER A 968 2.84 -12.51 10.87
CA SER A 968 1.81 -11.84 11.67
C SER A 968 0.49 -11.84 10.92
N LYS A 969 -0.60 -12.24 11.56
CA LYS A 969 -1.92 -12.25 10.92
C LYS A 969 -2.44 -10.82 10.79
N LEU A 970 -2.93 -10.49 9.61
CA LEU A 970 -3.73 -9.28 9.32
C LEU A 970 -5.21 -9.63 9.32
N THR A 971 -5.57 -10.83 8.84
CA THR A 971 -6.92 -11.41 8.93
C THR A 971 -6.87 -12.87 9.36
N HIS A 972 -8.01 -13.40 9.83
CA HIS A 972 -8.18 -14.82 10.21
C HIS A 972 -8.94 -15.61 9.13
N SER A 973 -9.14 -16.92 9.34
CA SER A 973 -10.11 -17.74 8.61
C SER A 973 -11.40 -17.94 9.38
N GLY A 974 -12.44 -18.41 8.66
CA GLY A 974 -13.77 -18.68 9.19
C GLY A 974 -14.46 -17.39 9.63
N ASP A 975 -15.31 -17.46 10.65
CA ASP A 975 -16.15 -16.34 11.08
C ASP A 975 -15.37 -15.21 11.78
N GLN A 976 -14.06 -15.41 11.99
CA GLN A 976 -13.18 -14.43 12.67
C GLN A 976 -12.29 -13.65 11.70
N ILE A 977 -12.62 -13.54 10.41
CA ILE A 977 -11.77 -12.87 9.39
C ILE A 977 -11.25 -11.51 9.86
N HIS A 978 -12.10 -10.67 10.46
CA HIS A 978 -11.76 -9.33 10.92
C HIS A 978 -11.21 -9.24 12.35
N LYS A 979 -10.83 -10.37 12.98
CA LYS A 979 -10.30 -10.43 14.35
C LYS A 979 -9.15 -9.46 14.65
N TYR A 980 -8.38 -9.09 13.64
CA TYR A 980 -7.20 -8.24 13.77
C TYR A 980 -7.30 -6.94 12.96
N VAL A 981 -8.48 -6.59 12.45
CA VAL A 981 -8.67 -5.36 11.69
C VAL A 981 -10.00 -4.72 12.06
N THR A 982 -9.94 -3.46 12.47
CA THR A 982 -11.10 -2.63 12.78
C THR A 982 -11.05 -1.39 11.90
N ARG A 983 -12.19 -0.95 11.38
CA ARG A 983 -12.29 0.33 10.65
C ARG A 983 -12.74 1.40 11.63
N TYR A 984 -12.23 2.61 11.51
CA TYR A 984 -12.78 3.73 12.26
C TYR A 984 -12.73 5.05 11.49
N PRO A 985 -13.75 5.90 11.67
CA PRO A 985 -13.76 7.28 11.21
C PRO A 985 -12.49 8.03 11.60
N TYR A 986 -11.89 8.78 10.68
CA TYR A 986 -10.72 9.61 10.94
C TYR A 986 -10.81 10.90 10.14
N GLU A 987 -10.72 12.06 10.78
CA GLU A 987 -10.60 13.34 10.09
C GLU A 987 -9.27 13.97 10.47
N GLY A 988 -8.41 14.22 9.49
CA GLY A 988 -7.09 14.79 9.74
C GLY A 988 -6.15 14.63 8.56
N LYS A 989 -4.84 14.71 8.81
CA LYS A 989 -3.84 14.49 7.76
C LYS A 989 -3.40 13.04 7.68
N VAL A 990 -3.31 12.54 6.45
CA VAL A 990 -2.64 11.29 6.13
C VAL A 990 -1.33 11.58 5.40
N TYR A 991 -0.35 10.70 5.57
CA TYR A 991 1.04 10.89 5.16
C TYR A 991 1.48 9.71 4.30
N CYS A 992 2.13 9.93 3.16
CA CYS A 992 2.72 8.86 2.37
C CYS A 992 4.23 8.99 2.40
N VAL A 993 4.91 7.85 2.44
CA VAL A 993 6.36 7.78 2.22
C VAL A 993 6.63 6.73 1.18
N THR A 994 7.53 7.04 0.24
CA THR A 994 7.98 6.07 -0.76
C THR A 994 9.45 5.81 -0.53
N THR A 995 9.83 4.54 -0.37
CA THR A 995 11.24 4.13 -0.36
C THR A 995 11.75 3.93 -1.77
N ALA A 996 13.06 4.08 -1.94
CA ALA A 996 13.69 3.97 -3.23
C ALA A 996 13.45 2.59 -3.86
N ARG A 997 13.91 1.54 -3.22
CA ARG A 997 14.08 0.24 -3.87
C ARG A 997 12.87 -0.64 -3.77
N ASN A 998 12.35 -0.69 -2.56
CA ASN A 998 11.56 -1.83 -2.15
C ASN A 998 10.08 -1.50 -2.02
N HIS A 999 9.75 -0.20 -2.00
CA HIS A 999 8.42 0.30 -1.65
C HIS A 999 7.91 -0.26 -0.32
N THR A 1000 8.80 -0.61 0.60
CA THR A 1000 8.46 -1.06 1.95
C THR A 1000 9.18 -0.24 3.00
N VAL A 1001 8.59 -0.18 4.20
CA VAL A 1001 9.17 0.44 5.40
C VAL A 1001 8.90 -0.44 6.63
N MET A 1002 9.75 -0.34 7.65
CA MET A 1002 9.44 -0.84 8.98
C MET A 1002 8.68 0.24 9.75
N ALA A 1003 7.37 0.06 9.92
CA ALA A 1003 6.46 1.05 10.49
C ALA A 1003 5.70 0.50 11.69
N GLY A 1004 5.17 1.40 12.52
CA GLY A 1004 4.45 1.01 13.70
C GLY A 1004 3.72 2.15 14.41
N ARG A 1005 2.76 1.77 15.25
CA ARG A 1005 2.10 2.65 16.23
C ARG A 1005 2.17 2.00 17.60
N ASN A 1006 2.11 2.81 18.66
CA ASN A 1006 2.04 2.32 20.05
C ASN A 1006 3.13 1.28 20.38
N GLY A 1007 4.36 1.55 19.92
CA GLY A 1007 5.52 0.71 20.18
C GLY A 1007 5.55 -0.64 19.46
N ARG A 1008 4.74 -0.87 18.42
CA ARG A 1008 4.68 -2.14 17.68
C ARG A 1008 5.12 -1.95 16.25
N PHE A 1009 6.23 -2.58 15.87
CA PHE A 1009 6.91 -2.34 14.59
C PHE A 1009 6.94 -3.59 13.71
N VAL A 1010 6.46 -3.45 12.48
CA VAL A 1010 6.40 -4.49 11.43
C VAL A 1010 6.68 -3.89 10.06
N GLN A 1011 7.02 -4.74 9.10
CA GLN A 1011 7.18 -4.31 7.72
C GLN A 1011 5.82 -4.10 7.02
N VAL A 1012 5.71 -3.04 6.24
CA VAL A 1012 4.51 -2.63 5.46
C VAL A 1012 4.94 -2.02 4.10
N GLY A 1013 4.03 -1.93 3.13
CA GLY A 1013 4.34 -1.72 1.70
C GLY A 1013 3.62 -0.57 0.99
#